data_AF-A0A1Y5HY61-F1
#
_entry.id   AF-A0A1Y5HY61-F1
#
_cell.length_a   1.000
_cell.length_b   1.000
_cell.length_c   1.000
_cell.angle_alpha   90.00
_cell.angle_beta   90.00
_cell.angle_gamma   90.00
#
_symmetry.space_group_name_H-M   'P 1'
#
loop_
_entity.id
_entity.type
_entity.pdbx_description
1 polymer ?
#
loop_
_entity_poly.entity_id
_entity_poly.type
_entity_poly.pdbx_seq_one_letter_code
_entity_poly.pdbx_strand_id
1 'polypeptide(L)'
;MGTTIEDVLAGDVEALDRCVERFYGSDPSATDDVDLSRAQRAEAEQTLQALQEHEQTWTKVDAILETSTNANTKFFALQVLDGVIKYRWGLLPNEQREGIKNFVSNLIIKLSADEATFRRDRAYINKINNVLVQILKHDWPHRWQSFIPDLVGAARTGESLCENCMSILKLLSEEVFDFSRGEMTQDKIRSLKTSLNSEFKMIHELCEFVLTHSQKPELIKTTLTTLNAFLSWIPLGYIFESTLLDTLLALAPNPAYRNIAFLCLAEIGALNVEAKYDAHFIKLYTTAITHLEGILPRGVNVAEAYANGSDEEQAFVQNLGIFLTQFFKAHITLLESSGELQQKMLVGIEYLLNISYVEEPEVFKVCLDYWHFMVCDVFQSDGSSGADADFRFGNEFGVANAERGANRRVLYSAPFSKLRLLMISRMAKPEEVLIVEDENGNIVRETLKDNDVLVQYKIMRETLIYLAHLDHKDTETLMLEKLHAQLNGRDYTWHTLNTLCWAIGSISGSMQEDQENRFLVTAIRDLLNLCEIMRMKDHKAVIASNIMYVVGQYPRFLRLHWKFLKTVVNKLFEFMHETHPGVQDMACDTFLKISMKCKRKFVILQVGENEPFVDELLRGLSDTIRDLEPHQVHSFYESVGHMIGSELNPAKREEYVQRLMAPPNMQWQQIMTQARQNSECLKNQDIIKNILHILKSNTHLCMSLGQPFQNQMSAIYADVLNVYKLYSELVSQSIAQGGPYASKSSLVKLLRSVKREVLRLIETFVERCDDPHLVAQQLVPQMYDPILGDYARNIPDARDAEVLSLFAAIINKVEGAMTDEIPKIFDAVFECTLSMITKNFEDFPDHRLKFFLLLRSVTNHCFRALVALSPAHLKLIIDSIIWAFRHTERNVADEGLNLLLEMMKYFQLSEYCNQFHQSFYLMTMSEIFAVMTDGFHKPGFKLHALILQNLFAISESDQLSAPLWDVATKGASAYPSNAAFVQEHCAQLLCTSFPNMPPTEVQTLVLGMFQCKNDLAAFKSTLRDFLVQTKQFSSVDFAEEEQSRLAAQRQARLSAIPGMVQNAADMDDDEE
;
A
#
# COMPACT_ATOMS: atom_id res chain seq x y z
N MET A 1 15.35 -48.08 9.88
CA MET A 1 16.72 -47.60 9.55
C MET A 1 16.55 -46.25 8.87
N GLY A 2 17.14 -45.20 9.44
CA GLY A 2 17.14 -43.86 8.85
C GLY A 2 18.08 -43.81 7.66
N THR A 3 17.68 -43.14 6.59
CA THR A 3 18.56 -42.85 5.45
C THR A 3 19.60 -41.84 5.92
N THR A 4 20.88 -42.15 5.85
CA THR A 4 21.95 -41.20 6.19
C THR A 4 22.40 -40.43 4.96
N ILE A 5 23.00 -39.25 5.16
CA ILE A 5 23.58 -38.44 4.08
C ILE A 5 24.65 -39.24 3.31
N GLU A 6 25.41 -40.09 4.03
CA GLU A 6 26.45 -40.94 3.47
C GLU A 6 25.88 -42.00 2.51
N ASP A 7 24.70 -42.56 2.80
CA ASP A 7 24.04 -43.54 1.92
C ASP A 7 23.68 -42.94 0.56
N VAL A 8 23.17 -41.69 0.56
CA VAL A 8 22.82 -40.98 -0.68
C VAL A 8 24.08 -40.57 -1.47
N LEU A 9 25.15 -40.15 -0.78
CA LEU A 9 26.44 -39.84 -1.43
C LEU A 9 27.16 -41.10 -1.94
N ALA A 10 26.88 -42.27 -1.37
CA ALA A 10 27.33 -43.56 -1.89
C ALA A 10 26.54 -44.00 -3.15
N GLY A 11 25.44 -43.32 -3.48
CA GLY A 11 24.60 -43.60 -4.66
C GLY A 11 23.40 -44.51 -4.38
N ASP A 12 22.96 -44.68 -3.13
CA ASP A 12 21.74 -45.42 -2.79
C ASP A 12 20.48 -44.58 -3.07
N VAL A 13 19.98 -44.68 -4.31
CA VAL A 13 18.78 -43.97 -4.76
C VAL A 13 17.51 -44.52 -4.10
N GLU A 14 17.49 -45.80 -3.73
CA GLU A 14 16.33 -46.42 -3.06
C GLU A 14 16.17 -45.89 -1.62
N ALA A 15 17.29 -45.61 -0.94
CA ALA A 15 17.27 -44.94 0.36
C ALA A 15 16.77 -43.49 0.27
N LEU A 16 17.11 -42.78 -0.81
CA LEU A 16 16.58 -41.44 -1.06
C LEU A 16 15.08 -41.47 -1.35
N ASP A 17 14.60 -42.40 -2.19
CA ASP A 17 13.18 -42.58 -2.49
C ASP A 17 12.37 -42.81 -1.20
N ARG A 18 12.85 -43.69 -0.31
CA ARG A 18 12.21 -43.91 1.01
C ARG A 18 12.20 -42.65 1.88
N CYS A 19 13.24 -41.83 1.83
CA CYS A 19 13.31 -40.59 2.60
C CYS A 19 12.30 -39.55 2.08
N VAL A 20 12.23 -39.40 0.76
CA VAL A 20 11.29 -38.50 0.08
C VAL A 20 9.84 -38.96 0.28
N GLU A 21 9.58 -40.26 0.24
CA GLU A 21 8.24 -40.82 0.54
C GLU A 21 7.81 -40.59 1.98
N ARG A 22 8.74 -40.65 2.95
CA ARG A 22 8.43 -40.27 4.34
C ARG A 22 8.05 -38.80 4.49
N PHE A 23 8.57 -37.93 3.62
CA PHE A 23 8.24 -36.50 3.66
C PHE A 23 6.92 -36.16 2.94
N TYR A 24 6.69 -36.73 1.75
CA TYR A 24 5.53 -36.40 0.90
C TYR A 24 4.36 -37.40 1.01
N GLY A 25 4.61 -38.64 1.41
CA GLY A 25 3.64 -39.75 1.40
C GLY A 25 2.98 -40.06 2.75
N SER A 26 3.40 -39.43 3.85
CA SER A 26 2.77 -39.61 5.16
C SER A 26 1.45 -38.82 5.22
N ASP A 27 0.32 -39.46 4.94
CA ASP A 27 -1.00 -38.93 5.28
C ASP A 27 -1.18 -39.03 6.81
N PRO A 28 -1.29 -37.90 7.55
CA PRO A 28 -1.43 -37.92 9.01
C PRO A 28 -2.71 -38.65 9.48
N SER A 29 -3.68 -38.86 8.60
CA SER A 29 -4.98 -39.47 8.92
C SER A 29 -5.01 -41.00 8.85
N ALA A 30 -3.95 -41.64 8.33
CA ALA A 30 -3.93 -43.08 8.04
C ALA A 30 -3.19 -43.94 9.09
N THR A 31 -2.71 -43.34 10.19
CA THR A 31 -1.95 -44.05 11.24
C THR A 31 -2.47 -43.70 12.63
N ASP A 32 -2.59 -44.71 13.51
CA ASP A 32 -3.12 -44.59 14.88
C ASP A 32 -2.24 -43.73 15.84
N ASP A 33 -1.09 -43.22 15.37
CA ASP A 33 -0.12 -42.48 16.18
C ASP A 33 0.45 -41.25 15.43
N VAL A 34 -0.26 -40.14 15.52
CA VAL A 34 -0.01 -38.87 14.79
C VAL A 34 1.34 -38.24 15.16
N ASP A 35 1.81 -38.42 16.40
CA ASP A 35 3.06 -37.82 16.89
C ASP A 35 4.29 -38.52 16.30
N LEU A 36 4.21 -39.83 16.07
CA LEU A 36 5.30 -40.62 15.49
C LEU A 36 5.46 -40.32 13.98
N SER A 37 4.35 -40.09 13.28
CA SER A 37 4.33 -39.65 11.87
C SER A 37 4.93 -38.24 11.69
N ARG A 38 4.62 -37.31 12.59
CA ARG A 38 5.23 -35.96 12.60
C ARG A 38 6.73 -35.99 12.86
N ALA A 39 7.19 -36.81 13.80
CA ALA A 39 8.61 -36.95 14.11
C ALA A 39 9.40 -37.52 12.90
N GLN A 40 8.85 -38.53 12.22
CA GLN A 40 9.48 -39.11 11.03
C GLN A 40 9.54 -38.13 9.85
N ARG A 41 8.51 -37.30 9.69
CA ARG A 41 8.48 -36.26 8.66
C ARG A 41 9.52 -35.16 8.92
N ALA A 42 9.65 -34.72 10.18
CA ALA A 42 10.66 -33.73 10.57
C ALA A 42 12.09 -34.25 10.39
N GLU A 43 12.35 -35.52 10.69
CA GLU A 43 13.64 -36.17 10.45
C GLU A 43 13.97 -36.24 8.94
N ALA A 44 12.98 -36.60 8.12
CA ALA A 44 13.13 -36.61 6.67
C ALA A 44 13.38 -35.21 6.09
N GLU A 45 12.68 -34.19 6.57
CA GLU A 45 12.87 -32.78 6.17
C GLU A 45 14.29 -32.29 6.48
N GLN A 46 14.77 -32.52 7.71
CA GLN A 46 16.12 -32.15 8.13
C GLN A 46 17.19 -32.84 7.26
N THR A 47 16.96 -34.11 6.92
CA THR A 47 17.87 -34.89 6.07
C THR A 47 17.89 -34.36 4.63
N LEU A 48 16.72 -34.05 4.05
CA LEU A 48 16.60 -33.48 2.71
C LEU A 48 17.22 -32.09 2.63
N GLN A 49 17.04 -31.25 3.65
CA GLN A 49 17.66 -29.93 3.72
C GLN A 49 19.19 -30.03 3.80
N ALA A 50 19.71 -30.91 4.66
CA ALA A 50 21.14 -31.15 4.76
C ALA A 50 21.73 -31.68 3.44
N LEU A 51 21.02 -32.58 2.75
CA LEU A 51 21.41 -33.05 1.42
C LEU A 51 21.41 -31.94 0.37
N GLN A 52 20.45 -31.02 0.42
CA GLN A 52 20.38 -29.90 -0.51
C GLN A 52 21.54 -28.90 -0.33
N GLU A 53 21.96 -28.67 0.91
CA GLU A 53 23.08 -27.79 1.25
C GLU A 53 24.45 -28.44 1.01
N HIS A 54 24.52 -29.77 1.03
CA HIS A 54 25.79 -30.50 0.93
C HIS A 54 26.49 -30.31 -0.44
N GLU A 55 27.81 -30.08 -0.40
CA GLU A 55 28.56 -29.63 -1.56
C GLU A 55 28.59 -30.61 -2.73
N GLN A 56 28.48 -31.91 -2.44
CA GLN A 56 28.66 -32.99 -3.42
C GLN A 56 27.36 -33.63 -3.94
N THR A 57 26.19 -33.30 -3.37
CA THR A 57 24.92 -33.97 -3.70
C THR A 57 24.57 -33.86 -5.19
N TRP A 58 24.92 -32.74 -5.81
CA TRP A 58 24.68 -32.52 -7.23
C TRP A 58 25.40 -33.52 -8.14
N THR A 59 26.50 -34.14 -7.68
CA THR A 59 27.24 -35.16 -8.44
C THR A 59 26.49 -36.48 -8.62
N LYS A 60 25.35 -36.64 -7.94
CA LYS A 60 24.50 -37.84 -8.00
C LYS A 60 23.18 -37.61 -8.74
N VAL A 61 22.92 -36.39 -9.19
CA VAL A 61 21.64 -36.01 -9.80
C VAL A 61 21.37 -36.80 -11.08
N ASP A 62 22.38 -37.06 -11.89
CA ASP A 62 22.27 -37.88 -13.10
C ASP A 62 21.79 -39.31 -12.78
N ALA A 63 22.45 -39.98 -11.83
CA ALA A 63 22.09 -41.31 -11.38
C ALA A 63 20.67 -41.35 -10.79
N ILE A 64 20.30 -40.35 -9.98
CA ILE A 64 18.96 -40.25 -9.38
C ILE A 64 17.89 -40.10 -10.46
N LEU A 65 18.09 -39.20 -11.44
CA LEU A 65 17.10 -38.93 -12.49
C LEU A 65 16.93 -40.12 -13.46
N GLU A 66 17.97 -40.92 -13.66
CA GLU A 66 17.92 -42.12 -14.49
C GLU A 66 17.32 -43.35 -13.80
N THR A 67 17.57 -43.53 -12.50
CA THR A 67 17.24 -44.78 -11.78
C THR A 67 16.00 -44.70 -10.90
N SER A 68 15.68 -43.53 -10.33
CA SER A 68 14.50 -43.39 -9.46
C SER A 68 13.22 -43.54 -10.27
N THR A 69 12.21 -44.18 -9.67
CA THR A 69 10.83 -44.23 -10.20
C THR A 69 9.92 -43.21 -9.53
N ASN A 70 10.36 -42.59 -8.44
CA ASN A 70 9.58 -41.65 -7.65
C ASN A 70 9.67 -40.22 -8.25
N ALA A 71 8.52 -39.63 -8.57
CA ALA A 71 8.45 -38.28 -9.14
C ALA A 71 9.03 -37.22 -8.18
N ASN A 72 8.71 -37.30 -6.88
CA ASN A 72 9.15 -36.32 -5.89
C ASN A 72 10.68 -36.34 -5.71
N THR A 73 11.30 -37.52 -5.79
CA THR A 73 12.76 -37.65 -5.71
C THR A 73 13.43 -36.99 -6.91
N LYS A 74 12.84 -37.15 -8.09
CA LYS A 74 13.30 -36.47 -9.31
C LYS A 74 13.14 -34.94 -9.20
N PHE A 75 12.04 -34.45 -8.63
CA PHE A 75 11.87 -33.02 -8.37
C PHE A 75 12.91 -32.48 -7.39
N PHE A 76 13.19 -33.20 -6.30
CA PHE A 76 14.23 -32.85 -5.34
C PHE A 76 15.62 -32.80 -6.03
N ALA A 77 15.97 -33.80 -6.83
CA ALA A 77 17.23 -33.82 -7.56
C ALA A 77 17.37 -32.62 -8.53
N LEU A 78 16.29 -32.26 -9.24
CA LEU A 78 16.27 -31.06 -10.09
C LEU A 78 16.39 -29.76 -9.27
N GLN A 79 15.86 -29.71 -8.05
CA GLN A 79 16.02 -28.56 -7.15
C GLN A 79 17.45 -28.40 -6.65
N VAL A 80 18.13 -29.51 -6.32
CA VAL A 80 19.57 -29.51 -6.00
C VAL A 80 20.37 -28.98 -7.19
N LEU A 81 20.08 -29.47 -8.40
CA LEU A 81 20.77 -29.05 -9.62
C LEU A 81 20.51 -27.56 -9.93
N ASP A 82 19.27 -27.09 -9.79
CA ASP A 82 18.91 -25.67 -9.94
C ASP A 82 19.72 -24.77 -8.97
N GLY A 83 19.84 -25.16 -7.70
CA GLY A 83 20.66 -24.45 -6.72
C GLY A 83 22.14 -24.37 -7.11
N VAL A 84 22.71 -25.48 -7.61
CA VAL A 84 24.10 -25.49 -8.09
C VAL A 84 24.30 -24.57 -9.29
N ILE A 85 23.36 -24.57 -10.24
CA ILE A 85 23.41 -23.68 -11.41
C ILE A 85 23.33 -22.21 -10.96
N LYS A 86 22.38 -21.84 -10.12
CA LYS A 86 22.19 -20.44 -9.69
C LYS A 86 23.40 -19.87 -8.93
N TYR A 87 23.95 -20.65 -7.99
CA TYR A 87 24.93 -20.13 -7.03
C TYR A 87 26.38 -20.54 -7.34
N ARG A 88 26.61 -21.71 -7.93
CA ARG A 88 27.95 -22.32 -8.06
C ARG A 88 28.41 -22.55 -9.51
N TRP A 89 27.60 -22.23 -10.52
CA TRP A 89 27.93 -22.51 -11.93
C TRP A 89 29.28 -21.95 -12.41
N GLY A 90 29.63 -20.73 -11.99
CA GLY A 90 30.92 -20.11 -12.35
C GLY A 90 32.15 -20.84 -11.78
N LEU A 91 31.98 -21.58 -10.69
CA LEU A 91 33.05 -22.31 -9.99
C LEU A 91 33.29 -23.71 -10.60
N LEU A 92 32.33 -24.24 -11.36
CA LEU A 92 32.43 -25.57 -11.93
C LEU A 92 33.43 -25.61 -13.11
N PRO A 93 34.29 -26.65 -13.18
CA PRO A 93 35.11 -26.95 -14.35
C PRO A 93 34.28 -27.00 -15.64
N ASN A 94 34.85 -26.57 -16.76
CA ASN A 94 34.16 -26.55 -18.05
C ASN A 94 33.64 -27.93 -18.46
N GLU A 95 34.40 -29.01 -18.23
CA GLU A 95 33.99 -30.38 -18.56
C GLU A 95 32.71 -30.80 -17.81
N GLN A 96 32.58 -30.44 -16.53
CA GLN A 96 31.40 -30.75 -15.73
C GLN A 96 30.18 -29.94 -16.19
N ARG A 97 30.38 -28.67 -16.55
CA ARG A 97 29.31 -27.84 -17.11
C ARG A 97 28.80 -28.39 -18.44
N GLU A 98 29.69 -28.77 -19.36
CA GLU A 98 29.31 -29.41 -20.62
C GLU A 98 28.64 -30.77 -20.39
N GLY A 99 29.09 -31.55 -19.39
CA GLY A 99 28.43 -32.79 -18.97
C GLY A 99 26.98 -32.57 -18.55
N ILE A 100 26.74 -31.59 -17.66
CA ILE A 100 25.38 -31.24 -17.17
C ILE A 100 24.50 -30.76 -18.33
N LYS A 101 25.02 -29.89 -19.20
CA LYS A 101 24.29 -29.42 -20.40
C LYS A 101 23.82 -30.58 -21.25
N ASN A 102 24.74 -31.46 -21.65
CA ASN A 102 24.46 -32.60 -22.51
C ASN A 102 23.47 -33.56 -21.86
N PHE A 103 23.62 -33.82 -20.56
CA PHE A 103 22.70 -34.67 -19.82
C PHE A 103 21.26 -34.11 -19.82
N VAL A 104 21.08 -32.84 -19.43
CA VAL A 104 19.76 -32.19 -19.39
C VAL A 104 19.12 -32.15 -20.77
N SER A 105 19.87 -31.77 -21.82
CA SER A 105 19.37 -31.75 -23.20
C SER A 105 18.95 -33.13 -23.70
N ASN A 106 19.77 -34.17 -23.46
CA ASN A 106 19.44 -35.54 -23.87
C ASN A 106 18.22 -36.09 -23.12
N LEU A 107 18.08 -35.76 -21.83
CA LEU A 107 16.93 -36.16 -21.03
C LEU A 107 15.64 -35.53 -21.57
N ILE A 108 15.67 -34.24 -21.93
CA ILE A 108 14.54 -33.57 -22.58
C ILE A 108 14.17 -34.27 -23.89
N ILE A 109 15.14 -34.51 -24.78
CA ILE A 109 14.89 -35.17 -26.06
C ILE A 109 14.25 -36.55 -25.85
N LYS A 110 14.78 -37.35 -24.93
CA LYS A 110 14.27 -38.69 -24.62
C LYS A 110 12.81 -38.66 -24.14
N LEU A 111 12.46 -37.73 -23.27
CA LEU A 111 11.11 -37.63 -22.69
C LEU A 111 10.09 -36.97 -23.63
N SER A 112 10.54 -36.12 -24.55
CA SER A 112 9.68 -35.42 -25.52
C SER A 112 9.55 -36.14 -26.87
N ALA A 113 10.34 -37.17 -27.14
CA ALA A 113 10.30 -37.92 -28.41
C ALA A 113 9.04 -38.78 -28.57
N ASP A 114 8.46 -39.28 -27.48
CA ASP A 114 7.23 -40.08 -27.47
C ASP A 114 6.05 -39.29 -26.89
N GLU A 115 4.93 -39.26 -27.60
CA GLU A 115 3.76 -38.46 -27.22
C GLU A 115 3.09 -38.97 -25.93
N ALA A 116 3.02 -40.28 -25.72
CA ALA A 116 2.41 -40.83 -24.51
C ALA A 116 3.22 -40.46 -23.26
N THR A 117 4.54 -40.56 -23.34
CA THR A 117 5.48 -40.15 -22.27
C THR A 117 5.41 -38.64 -22.03
N PHE A 118 5.44 -37.84 -23.10
CA PHE A 118 5.37 -36.37 -23.02
C PHE A 118 4.10 -35.88 -22.30
N ARG A 119 2.95 -36.51 -22.58
CA ARG A 119 1.68 -36.15 -21.93
C ARG A 119 1.63 -36.61 -20.48
N ARG A 120 2.06 -37.84 -20.17
CA ARG A 120 2.05 -38.40 -18.81
C ARG A 120 2.97 -37.64 -17.86
N ASP A 121 4.18 -37.31 -18.32
CA ASP A 121 5.24 -36.78 -17.46
C ASP A 121 5.42 -35.25 -17.61
N ARG A 122 4.39 -34.53 -18.09
CA ARG A 122 4.46 -33.10 -18.45
C ARG A 122 4.97 -32.19 -17.34
N ALA A 123 4.55 -32.40 -16.09
CA ALA A 123 5.00 -31.61 -14.95
C ALA A 123 6.51 -31.78 -14.68
N TYR A 124 7.02 -33.00 -14.83
CA TYR A 124 8.44 -33.30 -14.68
C TYR A 124 9.26 -32.66 -15.81
N ILE A 125 8.79 -32.78 -17.06
CA ILE A 125 9.43 -32.18 -18.23
C ILE A 125 9.50 -30.65 -18.08
N ASN A 126 8.41 -30.01 -17.63
CA ASN A 126 8.40 -28.56 -17.36
C ASN A 126 9.47 -28.16 -16.32
N LYS A 127 9.70 -28.96 -15.28
CA LYS A 127 10.76 -28.68 -14.30
C LYS A 127 12.16 -28.83 -14.91
N ILE A 128 12.37 -29.81 -15.78
CA ILE A 128 13.65 -29.96 -16.50
C ILE A 128 13.86 -28.77 -17.46
N ASN A 129 12.82 -28.33 -18.16
CA ASN A 129 12.88 -27.14 -19.02
C ASN A 129 13.30 -25.89 -18.21
N ASN A 130 12.77 -25.71 -16.99
CA ASN A 130 13.22 -24.64 -16.10
C ASN A 130 14.71 -24.74 -15.76
N VAL A 131 15.20 -25.94 -15.41
CA VAL A 131 16.64 -26.17 -15.14
C VAL A 131 17.48 -25.83 -16.37
N LEU A 132 17.05 -26.22 -17.57
CA LEU A 132 17.72 -25.85 -18.82
C LEU A 132 17.77 -24.33 -18.99
N VAL A 133 16.67 -23.61 -18.79
CA VAL A 133 16.64 -22.15 -18.90
C VAL A 133 17.56 -21.48 -17.88
N GLN A 134 17.70 -22.04 -16.68
CA GLN A 134 18.66 -21.54 -15.69
C GLN A 134 20.11 -21.72 -16.18
N ILE A 135 20.43 -22.82 -16.87
CA ILE A 135 21.75 -22.97 -17.54
C ILE A 135 21.93 -21.90 -18.63
N LEU A 136 20.89 -21.66 -19.44
CA LEU A 136 20.93 -20.66 -20.51
C LEU A 136 21.20 -19.25 -19.97
N LYS A 137 20.65 -18.87 -18.81
CA LYS A 137 20.94 -17.58 -18.15
C LYS A 137 22.42 -17.37 -17.87
N HIS A 138 23.22 -18.42 -17.76
CA HIS A 138 24.67 -18.32 -17.53
C HIS A 138 25.49 -18.39 -18.81
N ASP A 139 25.15 -19.32 -19.70
CA ASP A 139 26.03 -19.70 -20.80
C ASP A 139 25.58 -19.21 -22.18
N TRP A 140 24.28 -19.01 -22.39
CA TRP A 140 23.78 -18.38 -23.62
C TRP A 140 23.80 -16.85 -23.44
N PRO A 141 24.22 -16.06 -24.46
CA PRO A 141 24.56 -16.44 -25.83
C PRO A 141 26.03 -16.79 -26.05
N HIS A 142 26.95 -16.36 -25.18
CA HIS A 142 28.38 -16.33 -25.50
C HIS A 142 29.06 -17.71 -25.52
N ARG A 143 28.70 -18.59 -24.58
CA ARG A 143 29.29 -19.94 -24.40
C ARG A 143 28.44 -21.04 -25.06
N TRP A 144 27.25 -20.72 -25.57
CA TRP A 144 26.36 -21.68 -26.22
C TRP A 144 25.64 -21.08 -27.43
N GLN A 145 26.43 -20.62 -28.42
CA GLN A 145 25.91 -19.89 -29.59
C GLN A 145 24.99 -20.75 -30.49
N SER A 146 25.16 -22.07 -30.53
CA SER A 146 24.36 -22.95 -31.39
C SER A 146 22.98 -23.29 -30.81
N PHE A 147 22.66 -22.88 -29.57
CA PHE A 147 21.47 -23.36 -28.87
C PHE A 147 20.16 -23.13 -29.63
N ILE A 148 19.88 -21.90 -30.07
CA ILE A 148 18.64 -21.60 -30.82
C ILE A 148 18.60 -22.34 -32.17
N PRO A 149 19.66 -22.32 -33.01
CA PRO A 149 19.72 -23.16 -34.20
C PRO A 149 19.44 -24.65 -33.94
N ASP A 150 20.06 -25.23 -32.91
CA ASP A 150 19.92 -26.64 -32.56
C ASP A 150 18.50 -26.96 -32.08
N LEU A 151 17.91 -26.08 -31.27
CA LEU A 151 16.54 -26.20 -30.77
C LEU A 151 15.50 -26.13 -31.91
N VAL A 152 15.67 -25.19 -32.84
CA VAL A 152 14.81 -25.06 -34.03
C VAL A 152 14.97 -26.26 -34.95
N GLY A 153 16.18 -26.80 -35.08
CA GLY A 153 16.45 -28.04 -35.80
C GLY A 153 15.71 -29.24 -35.18
N ALA A 154 15.80 -29.39 -33.86
CA ALA A 154 15.11 -30.44 -33.10
C ALA A 154 13.58 -30.32 -33.20
N ALA A 155 13.04 -29.11 -33.15
CA ALA A 155 11.59 -28.89 -33.27
C ALA A 155 11.00 -29.42 -34.59
N ARG A 156 11.81 -29.56 -35.65
CA ARG A 156 11.36 -30.09 -36.94
C ARG A 156 11.30 -31.62 -37.03
N THR A 157 11.80 -32.35 -36.03
CA THR A 157 11.87 -33.82 -36.09
C THR A 157 10.60 -34.53 -35.59
N GLY A 158 9.76 -33.85 -34.80
CA GLY A 158 8.52 -34.41 -34.29
C GLY A 158 7.65 -33.38 -33.57
N GLU A 159 6.33 -33.53 -33.63
CA GLU A 159 5.38 -32.53 -33.10
C GLU A 159 5.40 -32.41 -31.57
N SER A 160 5.60 -33.51 -30.83
CA SER A 160 5.72 -33.48 -29.36
C SER A 160 7.00 -32.77 -28.91
N LEU A 161 8.10 -33.00 -29.63
CA LEU A 161 9.37 -32.29 -29.38
C LEU A 161 9.24 -30.81 -29.75
N CYS A 162 8.57 -30.49 -30.87
CA CYS A 162 8.24 -29.12 -31.24
C CYS A 162 7.45 -28.40 -30.14
N GLU A 163 6.43 -29.06 -29.57
CA GLU A 163 5.62 -28.50 -28.48
C GLU A 163 6.48 -28.18 -27.24
N ASN A 164 7.42 -29.06 -26.91
CA ASN A 164 8.33 -28.81 -25.80
C ASN A 164 9.36 -27.71 -26.11
N CYS A 165 9.89 -27.66 -27.34
CA CYS A 165 10.77 -26.59 -27.80
C CYS A 165 10.10 -25.21 -27.70
N MET A 166 8.82 -25.11 -28.09
CA MET A 166 8.02 -23.90 -27.91
C MET A 166 7.90 -23.53 -26.43
N SER A 167 7.65 -24.52 -25.55
CA SER A 167 7.60 -24.29 -24.09
C SER A 167 8.93 -23.80 -23.51
N ILE A 168 10.07 -24.33 -23.98
CA ILE A 168 11.41 -23.87 -23.57
C ILE A 168 11.67 -22.43 -24.05
N LEU A 169 11.30 -22.12 -25.29
CA LEU A 169 11.41 -20.78 -25.87
C LEU A 169 10.56 -19.77 -25.09
N LYS A 170 9.35 -20.16 -24.69
CA LYS A 170 8.47 -19.36 -23.85
C LYS A 170 9.13 -19.05 -22.49
N LEU A 171 9.59 -20.08 -21.79
CA LEU A 171 10.25 -19.93 -20.48
C LEU A 171 11.51 -19.06 -20.58
N LEU A 172 12.30 -19.23 -21.64
CA LEU A 172 13.46 -18.38 -21.92
C LEU A 172 13.05 -16.92 -22.13
N SER A 173 11.94 -16.67 -22.85
CA SER A 173 11.37 -15.32 -23.00
C SER A 173 10.99 -14.72 -21.67
N GLU A 174 10.16 -15.42 -20.89
CA GLU A 174 9.65 -14.95 -19.61
C GLU A 174 10.81 -14.63 -18.67
N GLU A 175 11.83 -15.49 -18.60
CA GLU A 175 13.04 -15.27 -17.78
C GLU A 175 13.90 -14.08 -18.25
N VAL A 176 13.92 -13.75 -19.55
CA VAL A 176 14.73 -12.65 -20.11
C VAL A 176 13.97 -11.32 -20.16
N PHE A 177 12.63 -11.33 -20.26
CA PHE A 177 11.83 -10.11 -20.48
C PHE A 177 10.84 -9.79 -19.37
N ASP A 178 10.26 -10.81 -18.71
CA ASP A 178 9.22 -10.62 -17.68
C ASP A 178 9.82 -10.70 -16.25
N PHE A 179 10.58 -11.76 -15.96
CA PHE A 179 11.22 -12.02 -14.66
C PHE A 179 12.64 -11.46 -14.55
N SER A 180 13.23 -11.00 -15.65
CA SER A 180 14.57 -10.38 -15.63
C SER A 180 14.60 -9.05 -14.89
N ARG A 181 13.44 -8.46 -14.59
CA ARG A 181 13.31 -7.30 -13.70
C ARG A 181 13.76 -7.73 -12.30
N GLY A 182 15.07 -7.70 -12.10
CA GLY A 182 15.73 -7.70 -10.82
C GLY A 182 16.64 -8.89 -10.52
N GLU A 183 16.50 -10.03 -11.18
CA GLU A 183 17.47 -11.12 -10.96
C GLU A 183 18.80 -10.93 -11.74
N MET A 184 18.85 -9.96 -12.65
CA MET A 184 19.97 -9.72 -13.56
C MET A 184 20.30 -8.23 -13.66
N THR A 185 21.57 -7.91 -13.92
CA THR A 185 22.03 -6.53 -14.17
C THR A 185 21.46 -6.00 -15.48
N GLN A 186 21.27 -4.68 -15.58
CA GLN A 186 20.73 -4.03 -16.79
C GLN A 186 21.55 -4.34 -18.05
N ASP A 187 22.88 -4.41 -17.94
CA ASP A 187 23.75 -4.74 -19.08
C ASP A 187 23.61 -6.20 -19.51
N LYS A 188 23.43 -7.13 -18.57
CA LYS A 188 23.18 -8.54 -18.89
C LYS A 188 21.84 -8.71 -19.59
N ILE A 189 20.79 -8.04 -19.11
CA ILE A 189 19.48 -8.01 -19.76
C ILE A 189 19.62 -7.46 -21.17
N ARG A 190 20.29 -6.32 -21.35
CA ARG A 190 20.51 -5.72 -22.67
C ARG A 190 21.21 -6.70 -23.62
N SER A 191 22.26 -7.38 -23.15
CA SER A 191 22.99 -8.38 -23.95
C SER A 191 22.11 -9.55 -24.38
N LEU A 192 21.35 -10.14 -23.45
CA LEU A 192 20.43 -11.26 -23.74
C LEU A 192 19.34 -10.83 -24.74
N LYS A 193 18.78 -9.61 -24.56
CA LYS A 193 17.80 -9.04 -25.49
C LYS A 193 18.37 -8.87 -26.90
N THR A 194 19.58 -8.30 -27.02
CA THR A 194 20.24 -8.11 -28.32
C THR A 194 20.50 -9.44 -29.02
N SER A 195 20.97 -10.45 -28.30
CA SER A 195 21.23 -11.76 -28.87
C SER A 195 19.95 -12.49 -29.28
N LEU A 196 18.89 -12.44 -28.46
CA LEU A 196 17.63 -13.11 -28.82
C LEU A 196 17.02 -12.48 -30.07
N ASN A 197 17.06 -11.15 -30.17
CA ASN A 197 16.62 -10.42 -31.35
C ASN A 197 17.42 -10.79 -32.62
N SER A 198 18.73 -11.06 -32.48
CA SER A 198 19.56 -11.46 -33.63
C SER A 198 19.22 -12.86 -34.16
N GLU A 199 18.74 -13.76 -33.30
CA GLU A 199 18.39 -15.13 -33.66
C GLU A 199 16.87 -15.32 -33.87
N PHE A 200 16.06 -14.29 -33.60
CA PHE A 200 14.61 -14.36 -33.61
C PHE A 200 14.02 -14.77 -34.97
N LYS A 201 14.72 -14.48 -36.08
CA LYS A 201 14.31 -14.90 -37.42
C LYS A 201 13.97 -16.40 -37.49
N MET A 202 14.81 -17.25 -36.90
CA MET A 202 14.62 -18.71 -36.94
C MET A 202 13.43 -19.15 -36.10
N ILE A 203 13.20 -18.47 -34.96
CA ILE A 203 12.06 -18.71 -34.08
C ILE A 203 10.76 -18.30 -34.79
N HIS A 204 10.75 -17.12 -35.42
CA HIS A 204 9.60 -16.62 -36.18
C HIS A 204 9.22 -17.56 -37.32
N GLU A 205 10.18 -18.01 -38.13
CA GLU A 205 9.95 -18.97 -39.21
C GLU A 205 9.40 -20.30 -38.70
N LEU A 206 9.82 -20.75 -37.51
CA LEU A 206 9.26 -21.94 -36.87
C LEU A 206 7.82 -21.71 -36.41
N CYS A 207 7.52 -20.57 -35.77
CA CYS A 207 6.16 -20.22 -35.37
C CYS A 207 5.21 -20.14 -36.57
N GLU A 208 5.59 -19.42 -37.64
CA GLU A 208 4.78 -19.36 -38.87
C GLU A 208 4.59 -20.74 -39.49
N PHE A 209 5.64 -21.56 -39.57
CA PHE A 209 5.54 -22.92 -40.09
C PHE A 209 4.52 -23.76 -39.31
N VAL A 210 4.57 -23.73 -37.98
CA VAL A 210 3.64 -24.50 -37.13
C VAL A 210 2.20 -23.99 -37.26
N LEU A 211 1.99 -22.67 -37.20
CA LEU A 211 0.66 -22.05 -37.28
C LEU A 211 -0.02 -22.27 -38.64
N THR A 212 0.75 -22.47 -39.70
CA THR A 212 0.22 -22.66 -41.06
C THR A 212 0.07 -24.13 -41.45
N HIS A 213 0.91 -25.05 -40.93
CA HIS A 213 0.95 -26.44 -41.39
C HIS A 213 0.46 -27.47 -40.37
N SER A 214 0.53 -27.20 -39.06
CA SER A 214 0.10 -28.18 -38.06
C SER A 214 -1.42 -28.26 -37.97
N GLN A 215 -1.93 -29.46 -37.70
CA GLN A 215 -3.35 -29.70 -37.39
C GLN A 215 -3.56 -30.08 -35.92
N LYS A 216 -2.49 -30.15 -35.10
CA LYS A 216 -2.58 -30.51 -33.69
C LYS A 216 -2.94 -29.30 -32.82
N PRO A 217 -4.12 -29.28 -32.17
CA PRO A 217 -4.57 -28.12 -31.39
C PRO A 217 -3.60 -27.74 -30.26
N GLU A 218 -3.05 -28.72 -29.54
CA GLU A 218 -2.12 -28.50 -28.42
C GLU A 218 -0.82 -27.79 -28.86
N LEU A 219 -0.29 -28.17 -30.02
CA LEU A 219 0.92 -27.57 -30.57
C LEU A 219 0.63 -26.13 -31.05
N ILE A 220 -0.50 -25.90 -31.71
CA ILE A 220 -0.93 -24.54 -32.13
C ILE A 220 -1.11 -23.66 -30.90
N LYS A 221 -1.82 -24.13 -29.86
CA LYS A 221 -2.06 -23.41 -28.61
C LYS A 221 -0.75 -23.08 -27.89
N THR A 222 0.17 -24.03 -27.81
CA THR A 222 1.50 -23.82 -27.19
C THR A 222 2.32 -22.81 -28.00
N THR A 223 2.26 -22.87 -29.33
CA THR A 223 2.93 -21.90 -30.22
C THR A 223 2.35 -20.49 -30.07
N LEU A 224 1.03 -20.35 -29.99
CA LEU A 224 0.38 -19.05 -29.74
C LEU A 224 0.72 -18.50 -28.34
N THR A 225 0.76 -19.36 -27.32
CA THR A 225 1.19 -18.97 -25.96
C THR A 225 2.66 -18.51 -25.94
N THR A 226 3.51 -19.19 -26.71
CA THR A 226 4.92 -18.82 -26.86
C THR A 226 5.06 -17.49 -27.59
N LEU A 227 4.29 -17.29 -28.66
CA LEU A 227 4.25 -16.05 -29.40
C LEU A 227 3.76 -14.88 -28.52
N ASN A 228 2.73 -15.09 -27.69
CA ASN A 228 2.23 -14.09 -26.77
C ASN A 228 3.34 -13.53 -25.85
N ALA A 229 4.23 -14.39 -25.34
CA ALA A 229 5.39 -13.98 -24.55
C ALA A 229 6.49 -13.23 -25.34
N PHE A 230 6.39 -13.17 -26.66
CA PHE A 230 7.34 -12.51 -27.57
C PHE A 230 6.86 -11.16 -28.08
N LEU A 231 5.56 -11.00 -28.30
CA LEU A 231 4.98 -9.88 -29.06
C LEU A 231 5.31 -8.49 -28.48
N SER A 232 5.54 -8.40 -27.17
CA SER A 232 5.84 -7.13 -26.50
C SER A 232 7.24 -6.57 -26.79
N TRP A 233 8.17 -7.37 -27.33
CA TRP A 233 9.57 -6.96 -27.47
C TRP A 233 10.25 -7.31 -28.80
N ILE A 234 9.64 -8.12 -29.65
CA ILE A 234 10.23 -8.50 -30.94
C ILE A 234 10.27 -7.33 -31.93
N PRO A 235 11.19 -7.35 -32.91
CA PRO A 235 11.22 -6.33 -33.95
C PRO A 235 9.90 -6.26 -34.73
N LEU A 236 9.38 -5.03 -34.88
CA LEU A 236 8.05 -4.76 -35.45
C LEU A 236 7.85 -5.31 -36.87
N GLY A 237 8.91 -5.43 -37.66
CA GLY A 237 8.86 -6.03 -39.00
C GLY A 237 8.32 -7.47 -39.00
N TYR A 238 8.61 -8.26 -37.95
CA TYR A 238 8.05 -9.61 -37.81
C TYR A 238 6.54 -9.63 -37.54
N ILE A 239 5.97 -8.52 -37.07
CA ILE A 239 4.53 -8.42 -36.79
C ILE A 239 3.80 -7.84 -38.01
N PHE A 240 4.29 -6.70 -38.52
CA PHE A 240 3.57 -5.90 -39.52
C PHE A 240 4.01 -6.13 -40.97
N GLU A 241 5.24 -6.59 -41.19
CA GLU A 241 5.79 -6.83 -42.55
C GLU A 241 5.76 -8.32 -42.93
N SER A 242 5.28 -9.19 -42.04
CA SER A 242 5.09 -10.64 -42.25
C SER A 242 3.61 -11.01 -42.43
N THR A 243 3.32 -12.32 -42.53
CA THR A 243 1.94 -12.84 -42.58
C THR A 243 1.35 -13.12 -41.19
N LEU A 244 2.08 -12.80 -40.13
CA LEU A 244 1.72 -13.16 -38.75
C LEU A 244 0.39 -12.56 -38.32
N LEU A 245 0.20 -11.25 -38.53
CA LEU A 245 -1.04 -10.57 -38.15
C LEU A 245 -2.27 -11.18 -38.85
N ASP A 246 -2.15 -11.46 -40.15
CA ASP A 246 -3.23 -12.08 -40.93
C ASP A 246 -3.52 -13.51 -40.46
N THR A 247 -2.48 -14.27 -40.11
CA THR A 247 -2.62 -15.61 -39.55
C THR A 247 -3.35 -15.56 -38.20
N LEU A 248 -2.97 -14.66 -37.30
CA LEU A 248 -3.64 -14.50 -36.00
C LEU A 248 -5.11 -14.09 -36.14
N LEU A 249 -5.42 -13.16 -37.04
CA LEU A 249 -6.80 -12.74 -37.33
C LEU A 249 -7.63 -13.91 -37.88
N ALA A 250 -7.07 -14.71 -38.78
CA ALA A 250 -7.74 -15.89 -39.33
C ALA A 250 -7.96 -16.99 -38.28
N LEU A 251 -7.08 -17.06 -37.27
CA LEU A 251 -7.19 -18.02 -36.19
C LEU A 251 -8.18 -17.57 -35.08
N ALA A 252 -8.29 -16.28 -34.81
CA ALA A 252 -9.15 -15.72 -33.76
C ALA A 252 -10.60 -16.26 -33.67
N PRO A 253 -11.34 -16.52 -34.78
CA PRO A 253 -12.72 -17.00 -34.67
C PRO A 253 -12.87 -18.46 -34.19
N ASN A 254 -11.84 -19.31 -34.30
CA ASN A 254 -11.96 -20.73 -33.95
C ASN A 254 -11.98 -20.94 -32.42
N PRO A 255 -13.01 -21.59 -31.85
CA PRO A 255 -13.12 -21.82 -30.41
C PRO A 255 -11.88 -22.44 -29.74
N ALA A 256 -11.18 -23.37 -30.42
CA ALA A 256 -10.06 -24.11 -29.83
C ALA A 256 -8.85 -23.23 -29.45
N TYR A 257 -8.69 -22.08 -30.10
CA TYR A 257 -7.55 -21.17 -29.89
C TYR A 257 -7.95 -19.69 -29.85
N ARG A 258 -9.26 -19.38 -29.87
CA ARG A 258 -9.81 -18.02 -29.79
C ARG A 258 -9.21 -17.21 -28.65
N ASN A 259 -9.20 -17.75 -27.44
CA ASN A 259 -8.76 -17.03 -26.23
C ASN A 259 -7.30 -16.58 -26.36
N ILE A 260 -6.39 -17.49 -26.69
CA ILE A 260 -4.97 -17.16 -26.82
C ILE A 260 -4.67 -16.31 -28.06
N ALA A 261 -5.44 -16.47 -29.15
CA ALA A 261 -5.33 -15.62 -30.32
C ALA A 261 -5.73 -14.17 -30.01
N PHE A 262 -6.82 -13.95 -29.27
CA PHE A 262 -7.22 -12.61 -28.81
C PHE A 262 -6.21 -12.00 -27.84
N LEU A 263 -5.58 -12.80 -26.97
CA LEU A 263 -4.47 -12.33 -26.13
C LEU A 263 -3.26 -11.88 -26.98
N CYS A 264 -2.91 -12.63 -28.03
CA CYS A 264 -1.88 -12.18 -28.98
C CYS A 264 -2.26 -10.87 -29.68
N LEU A 265 -3.51 -10.73 -30.11
CA LEU A 265 -4.01 -9.51 -30.73
C LEU A 265 -4.03 -8.32 -29.75
N ALA A 266 -4.26 -8.59 -28.46
CA ALA A 266 -4.22 -7.58 -27.40
C ALA A 266 -2.79 -7.06 -27.20
N GLU A 267 -1.80 -7.96 -27.10
CA GLU A 267 -0.38 -7.58 -27.02
C GLU A 267 0.07 -6.76 -28.23
N ILE A 268 -0.33 -7.17 -29.45
CA ILE A 268 -0.04 -6.38 -30.65
C ILE A 268 -0.74 -5.02 -30.58
N GLY A 269 -2.03 -5.01 -30.20
CA GLY A 269 -2.83 -3.79 -30.07
C GLY A 269 -2.37 -2.83 -28.99
N ALA A 270 -1.53 -3.26 -28.05
CA ALA A 270 -0.96 -2.41 -27.01
C ALA A 270 0.34 -1.69 -27.45
N LEU A 271 0.92 -2.06 -28.60
CA LEU A 271 2.23 -1.55 -29.06
C LEU A 271 2.15 -0.09 -29.50
N ASN A 272 2.79 0.82 -28.77
CA ASN A 272 2.92 2.22 -29.17
C ASN A 272 4.11 2.43 -30.12
N VAL A 273 3.83 2.66 -31.41
CA VAL A 273 4.84 2.69 -32.48
C VAL A 273 4.63 3.88 -33.44
N GLU A 274 5.57 4.07 -34.37
CA GLU A 274 5.50 5.14 -35.37
C GLU A 274 4.27 5.03 -36.29
N ALA A 275 3.73 6.18 -36.70
CA ALA A 275 2.51 6.30 -37.51
C ALA A 275 2.51 5.53 -38.85
N LYS A 276 3.67 5.10 -39.35
CA LYS A 276 3.77 4.28 -40.57
C LYS A 276 3.04 2.93 -40.45
N TYR A 277 2.80 2.45 -39.22
CA TYR A 277 2.09 1.20 -38.96
C TYR A 277 0.58 1.38 -38.70
N ASP A 278 0.05 2.60 -38.70
CA ASP A 278 -1.36 2.91 -38.36
C ASP A 278 -2.36 2.08 -39.17
N ALA A 279 -2.07 1.85 -40.46
CA ALA A 279 -2.92 1.04 -41.34
C ALA A 279 -3.09 -0.41 -40.84
N HIS A 280 -2.06 -0.99 -40.21
CA HIS A 280 -2.12 -2.34 -39.65
C HIS A 280 -2.99 -2.39 -38.39
N PHE A 281 -2.92 -1.38 -37.52
CA PHE A 281 -3.79 -1.30 -36.34
C PHE A 281 -5.26 -1.10 -36.72
N ILE A 282 -5.52 -0.26 -37.73
CA ILE A 282 -6.87 -0.09 -38.28
C ILE A 282 -7.39 -1.44 -38.83
N LYS A 283 -6.57 -2.17 -39.59
CA LYS A 283 -6.92 -3.51 -40.10
C LYS A 283 -7.18 -4.51 -38.97
N LEU A 284 -6.29 -4.56 -37.97
CA LEU A 284 -6.41 -5.44 -36.81
C LEU A 284 -7.74 -5.21 -36.09
N TYR A 285 -8.04 -3.95 -35.75
CA TYR A 285 -9.26 -3.62 -35.00
C TYR A 285 -10.53 -3.89 -35.82
N THR A 286 -10.58 -3.42 -37.07
CA THR A 286 -11.78 -3.58 -37.92
C THR A 286 -12.09 -5.05 -38.21
N THR A 287 -11.07 -5.87 -38.41
CA THR A 287 -11.23 -7.32 -38.62
C THR A 287 -11.65 -8.03 -37.32
N ALA A 288 -11.00 -7.71 -36.20
CA ALA A 288 -11.33 -8.30 -34.89
C ALA A 288 -12.77 -7.99 -34.47
N ILE A 289 -13.24 -6.73 -34.63
CA ILE A 289 -14.64 -6.36 -34.36
C ILE A 289 -15.61 -7.09 -35.29
N THR A 290 -15.25 -7.27 -36.56
CA THR A 290 -16.11 -8.01 -37.50
C THR A 290 -16.24 -9.49 -37.12
N HIS A 291 -15.14 -10.13 -36.67
CA HIS A 291 -15.20 -11.48 -36.11
C HIS A 291 -16.02 -11.52 -34.82
N LEU A 292 -15.85 -10.53 -33.94
CA LEU A 292 -16.59 -10.42 -32.69
C LEU A 292 -18.10 -10.30 -32.92
N GLU A 293 -18.56 -9.52 -33.89
CA GLU A 293 -19.98 -9.40 -34.24
C GLU A 293 -20.61 -10.74 -34.65
N GLY A 294 -19.81 -11.65 -35.23
CA GLY A 294 -20.23 -13.02 -35.56
C GLY A 294 -20.18 -13.99 -34.37
N ILE A 295 -19.26 -13.79 -33.42
CA ILE A 295 -19.08 -14.65 -32.23
C ILE A 295 -20.08 -14.28 -31.13
N LEU A 296 -20.22 -12.99 -30.85
CA LEU A 296 -21.03 -12.42 -29.78
C LEU A 296 -21.94 -11.34 -30.38
N PRO A 297 -23.15 -11.68 -30.84
CA PRO A 297 -24.07 -10.72 -31.44
C PRO A 297 -24.43 -9.57 -30.48
N ARG A 298 -24.61 -8.36 -31.00
CA ARG A 298 -24.84 -7.12 -30.21
C ARG A 298 -26.06 -7.14 -29.30
N GLY A 299 -27.04 -8.02 -29.55
CA GLY A 299 -28.25 -8.16 -28.71
C GLY A 299 -28.07 -9.06 -27.49
N VAL A 300 -26.93 -9.72 -27.33
CA VAL A 300 -26.66 -10.63 -26.21
C VAL A 300 -26.40 -9.83 -24.93
N ASN A 301 -27.07 -10.21 -23.84
CA ASN A 301 -26.75 -9.72 -22.52
C ASN A 301 -25.45 -10.38 -22.02
N VAL A 302 -24.34 -9.65 -22.12
CA VAL A 302 -23.00 -10.17 -21.79
C VAL A 302 -22.89 -10.60 -20.32
N ALA A 303 -23.53 -9.87 -19.39
CA ALA A 303 -23.50 -10.22 -17.97
C ALA A 303 -24.20 -11.56 -17.69
N GLU A 304 -25.36 -11.78 -18.30
CA GLU A 304 -26.10 -13.05 -18.18
C GLU A 304 -25.38 -14.20 -18.89
N ALA A 305 -24.77 -13.93 -20.05
CA ALA A 305 -23.97 -14.92 -20.78
C ALA A 305 -22.73 -15.34 -19.99
N TYR A 306 -22.08 -14.40 -19.28
CA TYR A 306 -20.93 -14.69 -18.43
C TYR A 306 -21.32 -15.56 -17.22
N ALA A 307 -22.41 -15.18 -16.52
CA ALA A 307 -22.88 -15.88 -15.34
C ALA A 307 -23.27 -17.35 -15.61
N ASN A 308 -23.75 -17.64 -16.82
CA ASN A 308 -24.15 -18.99 -17.25
C ASN A 308 -23.10 -19.67 -18.15
N GLY A 309 -21.97 -19.02 -18.41
CA GLY A 309 -20.93 -19.50 -19.34
C GLY A 309 -19.99 -20.51 -18.69
N SER A 310 -19.29 -21.27 -19.54
CA SER A 310 -18.15 -22.10 -19.15
C SER A 310 -16.90 -21.28 -18.81
N ASP A 311 -15.92 -21.87 -18.12
CA ASP A 311 -14.63 -21.22 -17.82
C ASP A 311 -13.95 -20.65 -19.08
N GLU A 312 -14.08 -21.32 -20.22
CA GLU A 312 -13.51 -20.84 -21.50
C GLU A 312 -14.24 -19.60 -22.05
N GLU A 313 -15.56 -19.52 -21.88
CA GLU A 313 -16.38 -18.38 -22.30
C GLU A 313 -16.21 -17.19 -21.36
N GLN A 314 -16.10 -17.44 -20.05
CA GLN A 314 -15.75 -16.42 -19.07
C GLN A 314 -14.36 -15.83 -19.37
N ALA A 315 -13.36 -16.70 -19.61
CA ALA A 315 -12.04 -16.28 -20.04
C ALA A 315 -12.07 -15.50 -21.36
N PHE A 316 -12.95 -15.86 -22.30
CA PHE A 316 -13.11 -15.11 -23.55
C PHE A 316 -13.59 -13.68 -23.30
N VAL A 317 -14.61 -13.48 -22.46
CA VAL A 317 -15.13 -12.16 -22.10
C VAL A 317 -14.05 -11.31 -21.41
N GLN A 318 -13.28 -11.92 -20.51
CA GLN A 318 -12.15 -11.25 -19.86
C GLN A 318 -11.06 -10.83 -20.87
N ASN A 319 -10.65 -11.74 -21.75
CA ASN A 319 -9.65 -11.47 -22.79
C ASN A 319 -10.12 -10.39 -23.76
N LEU A 320 -11.42 -10.34 -24.06
CA LEU A 320 -12.01 -9.28 -24.88
C LEU A 320 -11.96 -7.91 -24.18
N GLY A 321 -12.24 -7.86 -22.87
CA GLY A 321 -12.05 -6.66 -22.06
C GLY A 321 -10.60 -6.16 -22.10
N ILE A 322 -9.63 -7.08 -21.95
CA ILE A 322 -8.19 -6.76 -22.05
C ILE A 322 -7.85 -6.21 -23.45
N PHE A 323 -8.28 -6.91 -24.51
CA PHE A 323 -8.04 -6.48 -25.90
C PHE A 323 -8.57 -5.07 -26.18
N LEU A 324 -9.84 -4.81 -25.85
CA LEU A 324 -10.48 -3.51 -26.12
C LEU A 324 -9.79 -2.40 -25.33
N THR A 325 -9.56 -2.60 -24.03
CA THR A 325 -8.96 -1.58 -23.17
C THR A 325 -7.51 -1.27 -23.54
N GLN A 326 -6.69 -2.29 -23.84
CA GLN A 326 -5.31 -2.10 -24.29
C GLN A 326 -5.24 -1.40 -25.65
N PHE A 327 -6.04 -1.86 -26.63
CA PHE A 327 -6.05 -1.26 -27.96
C PHE A 327 -6.51 0.20 -27.92
N PHE A 328 -7.62 0.48 -27.23
CA PHE A 328 -8.12 1.84 -27.15
C PHE A 328 -7.16 2.78 -26.42
N LYS A 329 -6.52 2.32 -25.35
CA LYS A 329 -5.54 3.12 -24.62
C LYS A 329 -4.38 3.59 -25.51
N ALA A 330 -3.96 2.76 -26.46
CA ALA A 330 -2.86 3.08 -27.36
C ALA A 330 -3.30 3.81 -28.65
N HIS A 331 -4.46 3.45 -29.21
CA HIS A 331 -4.79 3.76 -30.61
C HIS A 331 -6.20 4.29 -30.86
N ILE A 332 -6.99 4.63 -29.84
CA ILE A 332 -8.38 5.10 -30.06
C ILE A 332 -8.45 6.31 -31.01
N THR A 333 -7.46 7.20 -30.97
CA THR A 333 -7.38 8.39 -31.84
C THR A 333 -7.27 8.04 -33.33
N LEU A 334 -6.73 6.87 -33.69
CA LEU A 334 -6.70 6.41 -35.08
C LEU A 334 -8.12 6.12 -35.58
N LEU A 335 -8.97 5.58 -34.70
CA LEU A 335 -10.35 5.24 -35.02
C LEU A 335 -11.29 6.46 -35.06
N GLU A 336 -10.87 7.59 -34.49
CA GLU A 336 -11.60 8.86 -34.52
C GLU A 336 -11.52 9.58 -35.88
N SER A 337 -10.65 9.12 -36.79
CA SER A 337 -10.24 9.84 -38.01
C SER A 337 -11.28 9.89 -39.14
N SER A 338 -12.16 8.89 -39.25
CA SER A 338 -13.17 8.81 -40.31
C SER A 338 -14.51 8.31 -39.79
N GLY A 339 -15.61 8.68 -40.44
CA GLY A 339 -16.96 8.29 -39.99
C GLY A 339 -17.19 6.78 -39.97
N GLU A 340 -16.59 6.02 -40.88
CA GLU A 340 -16.67 4.56 -40.90
C GLU A 340 -15.92 3.93 -39.71
N LEU A 341 -14.71 4.41 -39.43
CA LEU A 341 -13.92 3.95 -38.29
C LEU A 341 -14.57 4.33 -36.96
N GLN A 342 -15.17 5.51 -36.87
CA GLN A 342 -15.94 5.94 -35.70
C GLN A 342 -17.12 5.00 -35.42
N GLN A 343 -17.85 4.55 -36.45
CA GLN A 343 -18.94 3.59 -36.26
C GLN A 343 -18.44 2.26 -35.69
N LYS A 344 -17.34 1.70 -36.23
CA LYS A 344 -16.74 0.46 -35.72
C LYS A 344 -16.11 0.64 -34.33
N MET A 345 -15.56 1.81 -34.03
CA MET A 345 -15.08 2.17 -32.69
C MET A 345 -16.23 2.15 -31.67
N LEU A 346 -17.36 2.78 -32.00
CA LEU A 346 -18.52 2.84 -31.12
C LEU A 346 -19.12 1.45 -30.84
N VAL A 347 -19.03 0.51 -31.78
CA VAL A 347 -19.37 -0.91 -31.55
C VAL A 347 -18.47 -1.54 -30.48
N GLY A 348 -17.15 -1.35 -30.56
CA GLY A 348 -16.24 -1.86 -29.53
C GLY A 348 -16.42 -1.20 -28.16
N ILE A 349 -16.72 0.10 -28.13
CA ILE A 349 -17.07 0.82 -26.90
C ILE A 349 -18.37 0.28 -26.29
N GLU A 350 -19.36 -0.07 -27.11
CA GLU A 350 -20.59 -0.71 -26.65
C GLU A 350 -20.32 -2.10 -26.05
N TYR A 351 -19.47 -2.92 -26.67
CA TYR A 351 -19.05 -4.19 -26.07
C TYR A 351 -18.37 -3.96 -24.72
N LEU A 352 -17.45 -3.00 -24.63
CA LEU A 352 -16.77 -2.70 -23.36
C LEU A 352 -17.75 -2.24 -22.27
N LEU A 353 -18.75 -1.42 -22.63
CA LEU A 353 -19.82 -1.02 -21.71
C LEU A 353 -20.61 -2.25 -21.22
N ASN A 354 -20.96 -3.17 -22.11
CA ASN A 354 -21.70 -4.38 -21.75
C ASN A 354 -20.87 -5.33 -20.89
N ILE A 355 -19.56 -5.48 -21.17
CA ILE A 355 -18.62 -6.24 -20.33
C ILE A 355 -18.51 -5.62 -18.94
N SER A 356 -18.60 -4.29 -18.84
CA SER A 356 -18.52 -3.59 -17.54
C SER A 356 -19.74 -3.85 -16.63
N TYR A 357 -20.82 -4.45 -17.13
CA TYR A 357 -21.95 -4.91 -16.30
C TYR A 357 -21.76 -6.32 -15.74
N VAL A 358 -20.70 -7.04 -16.13
CA VAL A 358 -20.39 -8.38 -15.59
C VAL A 358 -20.12 -8.28 -14.08
N GLU A 359 -20.71 -9.21 -13.32
CA GLU A 359 -20.57 -9.30 -11.86
C GLU A 359 -19.30 -10.07 -11.46
N GLU A 360 -18.15 -9.67 -12.03
CA GLU A 360 -16.82 -10.22 -11.73
C GLU A 360 -15.87 -9.06 -11.37
N PRO A 361 -15.36 -8.98 -10.12
CA PRO A 361 -14.53 -7.85 -9.67
C PRO A 361 -13.32 -7.56 -10.56
N GLU A 362 -12.59 -8.59 -11.00
CA GLU A 362 -11.38 -8.41 -11.82
C GLU A 362 -11.70 -7.89 -13.22
N VAL A 363 -12.79 -8.37 -13.83
CA VAL A 363 -13.25 -7.87 -15.14
C VAL A 363 -13.69 -6.41 -15.03
N PHE A 364 -14.45 -6.07 -13.98
CA PHE A 364 -14.89 -4.70 -13.76
C PHE A 364 -13.72 -3.75 -13.50
N LYS A 365 -12.72 -4.18 -12.73
CA LYS A 365 -11.51 -3.40 -12.43
C LYS A 365 -10.75 -3.01 -13.69
N VAL A 366 -10.50 -3.96 -14.60
CA VAL A 366 -9.86 -3.70 -15.90
C VAL A 366 -10.64 -2.67 -16.71
N CYS A 367 -11.98 -2.80 -16.76
CA CYS A 367 -12.84 -1.86 -17.47
C CYS A 367 -12.85 -0.48 -16.82
N LEU A 368 -12.95 -0.43 -15.48
CA LEU A 368 -13.00 0.80 -14.70
C LEU A 368 -11.71 1.62 -14.84
N ASP A 369 -10.54 0.96 -14.79
CA ASP A 369 -9.25 1.62 -15.00
C ASP A 369 -9.17 2.27 -16.38
N TYR A 370 -9.68 1.59 -17.41
CA TYR A 370 -9.78 2.16 -18.75
C TYR A 370 -10.79 3.32 -18.83
N TRP A 371 -11.98 3.16 -18.25
CA TRP A 371 -12.99 4.24 -18.26
C TRP A 371 -12.48 5.49 -17.57
N HIS A 372 -11.83 5.33 -16.42
CA HIS A 372 -11.16 6.43 -15.75
C HIS A 372 -10.14 7.09 -16.68
N PHE A 373 -9.26 6.31 -17.32
CA PHE A 373 -8.27 6.83 -18.26
C PHE A 373 -8.91 7.60 -19.43
N MET A 374 -9.92 7.01 -20.08
CA MET A 374 -10.58 7.58 -21.25
C MET A 374 -11.32 8.88 -20.91
N VAL A 375 -12.08 8.90 -19.81
CA VAL A 375 -12.83 10.09 -19.40
C VAL A 375 -11.86 11.21 -18.99
N CYS A 376 -10.76 10.88 -18.30
CA CYS A 376 -9.68 11.83 -18.01
C CYS A 376 -9.10 12.46 -19.29
N ASP A 377 -8.78 11.62 -20.28
CA ASP A 377 -8.18 12.04 -21.55
C ASP A 377 -9.12 12.98 -22.32
N VAL A 378 -10.41 12.61 -22.44
CA VAL A 378 -11.41 13.47 -23.09
C VAL A 378 -11.61 14.77 -22.33
N PHE A 379 -11.70 14.73 -20.99
CA PHE A 379 -11.83 15.93 -20.16
C PHE A 379 -10.64 16.90 -20.33
N GLN A 380 -9.40 16.38 -20.35
CA GLN A 380 -8.21 17.20 -20.57
C GLN A 380 -8.13 17.79 -21.98
N SER A 381 -8.65 17.07 -22.97
CA SER A 381 -8.73 17.59 -24.34
C SER A 381 -9.71 18.77 -24.46
N ASP A 382 -10.81 18.77 -23.68
CA ASP A 382 -11.81 19.85 -23.62
C ASP A 382 -11.30 21.07 -22.84
N GLY A 383 -10.53 20.84 -21.76
CA GLY A 383 -9.97 21.86 -20.86
C GLY A 383 -8.82 22.70 -21.40
N SER A 384 -8.35 22.47 -22.64
CA SER A 384 -7.28 23.27 -23.28
C SER A 384 -7.68 24.70 -23.67
N SER A 385 -8.79 25.20 -23.13
CA SER A 385 -9.42 26.48 -23.47
C SER A 385 -9.27 27.58 -22.41
N GLY A 386 -8.62 27.35 -21.27
CA GLY A 386 -8.43 28.43 -20.29
C GLY A 386 -7.70 28.04 -19.01
N ALA A 387 -6.67 28.84 -18.67
CA ALA A 387 -5.80 28.81 -17.50
C ALA A 387 -4.64 27.79 -17.54
N ASP A 388 -3.41 28.33 -17.46
CA ASP A 388 -2.09 27.68 -17.36
C ASP A 388 -1.53 26.95 -18.59
N ALA A 389 -1.10 27.77 -19.55
CA ALA A 389 -0.27 27.37 -20.69
C ALA A 389 1.26 27.31 -20.38
N ASP A 390 1.68 27.15 -19.12
CA ASP A 390 3.11 27.28 -18.76
C ASP A 390 3.84 25.97 -18.41
N PHE A 391 3.19 24.81 -18.55
CA PHE A 391 3.84 23.51 -18.33
C PHE A 391 3.53 22.49 -19.42
N ARG A 392 4.08 22.72 -20.63
CA ARG A 392 4.33 21.62 -21.58
C ARG A 392 5.68 21.79 -22.28
N PHE A 393 6.45 20.71 -22.28
CA PHE A 393 7.61 20.53 -23.15
C PHE A 393 7.18 20.72 -24.61
N GLY A 394 7.84 21.67 -25.27
CA GLY A 394 7.81 22.06 -26.68
C GLY A 394 6.75 21.46 -27.61
N ASN A 395 5.76 22.27 -28.02
CA ASN A 395 5.44 22.51 -29.44
C ASN A 395 4.32 23.57 -29.63
N GLU A 396 4.48 24.45 -30.61
CA GLU A 396 3.56 25.54 -31.00
C GLU A 396 2.29 25.04 -31.74
N PHE A 397 1.30 24.45 -31.03
CA PHE A 397 0.05 23.94 -31.65
C PHE A 397 -1.26 24.30 -30.89
N GLY A 398 -1.34 25.48 -30.28
CA GLY A 398 -2.45 25.86 -29.38
C GLY A 398 -3.86 25.97 -29.98
N VAL A 399 -4.01 26.17 -31.30
CA VAL A 399 -5.34 26.42 -31.91
C VAL A 399 -6.02 25.13 -32.41
N ALA A 400 -5.25 24.13 -32.84
CA ALA A 400 -5.78 22.88 -33.39
C ALA A 400 -6.33 21.90 -32.32
N ASN A 401 -5.92 22.06 -31.06
CA ASN A 401 -6.38 21.19 -29.96
C ASN A 401 -7.79 21.55 -29.45
N ALA A 402 -8.20 22.81 -29.51
CA ALA A 402 -9.52 23.25 -29.04
C ALA A 402 -10.67 22.70 -29.93
N GLU A 403 -10.49 22.68 -31.26
CA GLU A 403 -11.47 22.07 -32.18
C GLU A 403 -11.52 20.54 -32.05
N ARG A 404 -10.41 19.89 -31.69
CA ARG A 404 -10.37 18.44 -31.45
C ARG A 404 -11.10 18.05 -30.16
N GLY A 405 -10.93 18.82 -29.07
CA GLY A 405 -11.62 18.58 -27.79
C GLY A 405 -13.14 18.62 -27.90
N ALA A 406 -13.68 19.68 -28.52
CA ALA A 406 -15.12 19.83 -28.72
C ALA A 406 -15.73 18.71 -29.59
N ASN A 407 -14.99 18.24 -30.60
CA ASN A 407 -15.44 17.13 -31.46
C ASN A 407 -15.46 15.78 -30.74
N ARG A 408 -14.48 15.48 -29.88
CA ARG A 408 -14.46 14.23 -29.09
C ARG A 408 -15.59 14.17 -28.06
N ARG A 409 -15.90 15.30 -27.41
CA ARG A 409 -17.03 15.38 -26.46
C ARG A 409 -18.37 15.03 -27.12
N VAL A 410 -18.61 15.53 -28.33
CA VAL A 410 -19.82 15.20 -29.10
C VAL A 410 -19.82 13.73 -29.53
N LEU A 411 -18.68 13.23 -30.03
CA LEU A 411 -18.52 11.84 -30.48
C LEU A 411 -18.84 10.83 -29.36
N TYR A 412 -18.38 11.08 -28.14
CA TYR A 412 -18.57 10.19 -27.00
C TYR A 412 -19.79 10.49 -26.12
N SER A 413 -20.62 11.48 -26.48
CA SER A 413 -21.78 11.90 -25.69
C SER A 413 -22.72 10.74 -25.33
N ALA A 414 -23.14 9.94 -26.32
CA ALA A 414 -24.03 8.79 -26.08
C ALA A 414 -23.38 7.65 -25.27
N PRO A 415 -22.16 7.18 -25.60
CA PRO A 415 -21.44 6.24 -24.72
C PRO A 415 -21.24 6.73 -23.29
N PHE A 416 -20.91 8.01 -23.09
CA PHE A 416 -20.69 8.58 -21.77
C PHE A 416 -21.98 8.71 -20.97
N SER A 417 -23.13 8.94 -21.60
CA SER A 417 -24.43 8.85 -20.91
C SER A 417 -24.70 7.43 -20.38
N LYS A 418 -24.43 6.39 -21.19
CA LYS A 418 -24.50 4.99 -20.73
C LYS A 418 -23.48 4.69 -19.62
N LEU A 419 -22.27 5.25 -19.72
CA LEU A 419 -21.22 5.10 -18.71
C LEU A 419 -21.60 5.77 -17.38
N ARG A 420 -22.21 6.96 -17.41
CA ARG A 420 -22.77 7.61 -16.21
C ARG A 420 -23.78 6.72 -15.52
N LEU A 421 -24.71 6.14 -16.27
CA LEU A 421 -25.70 5.21 -15.73
C LEU A 421 -25.03 3.98 -15.09
N LEU A 422 -23.98 3.44 -15.71
CA LEU A 422 -23.18 2.35 -15.14
C LEU A 422 -22.54 2.76 -13.82
N MET A 423 -21.81 3.90 -13.80
CA MET A 423 -21.14 4.41 -12.60
C MET A 423 -22.12 4.69 -11.46
N ILE A 424 -23.31 5.22 -11.77
CA ILE A 424 -24.39 5.44 -10.79
C ILE A 424 -24.94 4.11 -10.28
N SER A 425 -25.17 3.14 -11.15
CA SER A 425 -25.83 1.89 -10.79
C SER A 425 -24.92 0.93 -10.01
N ARG A 426 -23.60 1.01 -10.24
CA ARG A 426 -22.58 0.13 -9.67
C ARG A 426 -21.70 0.81 -8.62
N MET A 427 -22.03 2.02 -8.20
CA MET A 427 -21.19 2.81 -7.28
C MET A 427 -20.79 1.96 -6.07
N ALA A 428 -19.49 1.88 -5.81
CA ALA A 428 -18.97 1.14 -4.66
C ALA A 428 -19.32 1.87 -3.35
N LYS A 429 -19.36 1.13 -2.25
CA LYS A 429 -19.75 1.66 -0.94
C LYS A 429 -18.71 2.66 -0.42
N PRO A 430 -19.10 3.88 -0.04
CA PRO A 430 -18.21 4.85 0.60
C PRO A 430 -17.88 4.46 2.05
N GLU A 431 -16.79 4.99 2.60
CA GLU A 431 -16.35 4.64 3.95
C GLU A 431 -17.26 5.15 5.06
N GLU A 432 -18.01 6.23 4.80
CA GLU A 432 -18.90 6.85 5.79
C GLU A 432 -20.21 6.06 5.99
N VAL A 433 -20.51 5.07 5.13
CA VAL A 433 -21.70 4.23 5.25
C VAL A 433 -21.35 2.96 6.02
N LEU A 434 -21.75 2.96 7.29
CA LEU A 434 -21.46 1.90 8.27
C LEU A 434 -22.49 0.75 8.29
N ILE A 435 -23.57 0.88 7.52
CA ILE A 435 -24.68 -0.06 7.52
C ILE A 435 -24.63 -0.89 6.24
N VAL A 436 -24.62 -2.21 6.39
CA VAL A 436 -24.54 -3.19 5.29
C VAL A 436 -25.59 -4.28 5.46
N GLU A 437 -25.95 -4.91 4.35
CA GLU A 437 -26.77 -6.12 4.34
C GLU A 437 -25.83 -7.33 4.47
N ASP A 438 -26.08 -8.18 5.47
CA ASP A 438 -25.33 -9.44 5.63
C ASP A 438 -25.79 -10.51 4.63
N GLU A 439 -25.09 -11.65 4.58
CA GLU A 439 -25.45 -12.78 3.71
C GLU A 439 -26.86 -13.35 3.95
N ASN A 440 -27.44 -13.06 5.12
CA ASN A 440 -28.79 -13.49 5.49
C ASN A 440 -29.87 -12.44 5.16
N GLY A 441 -29.49 -11.30 4.57
CA GLY A 441 -30.38 -10.19 4.25
C GLY A 441 -30.71 -9.27 5.44
N ASN A 442 -29.98 -9.38 6.55
CA ASN A 442 -30.17 -8.51 7.71
C ASN A 442 -29.31 -7.26 7.61
N ILE A 443 -29.87 -6.14 8.05
CA ILE A 443 -29.15 -4.87 8.11
C ILE A 443 -28.29 -4.82 9.39
N VAL A 444 -26.97 -4.85 9.23
CA VAL A 444 -25.99 -4.88 10.31
C VAL A 444 -24.98 -3.74 10.21
N ARG A 445 -24.28 -3.48 11.32
CA ARG A 445 -23.16 -2.54 11.36
C ARG A 445 -21.89 -3.23 10.86
N GLU A 446 -21.26 -2.66 9.85
CA GLU A 446 -19.94 -3.06 9.38
C GLU A 446 -18.87 -2.72 10.43
N THR A 447 -18.02 -3.69 10.77
CA THR A 447 -16.96 -3.53 11.78
C THR A 447 -15.56 -3.45 11.18
N LEU A 448 -15.38 -3.94 9.95
CA LEU A 448 -14.12 -3.99 9.22
C LEU A 448 -14.31 -3.33 7.86
N LYS A 449 -13.38 -2.45 7.48
CA LYS A 449 -13.39 -1.79 6.17
C LYS A 449 -12.71 -2.68 5.13
N ASP A 450 -13.34 -2.85 3.97
CA ASP A 450 -12.74 -3.52 2.82
C ASP A 450 -11.90 -2.53 1.99
N ASN A 451 -10.58 -2.69 2.02
CA ASN A 451 -9.66 -1.79 1.33
C ASN A 451 -9.82 -1.80 -0.19
N ASP A 452 -10.16 -2.95 -0.79
CA ASP A 452 -10.30 -3.07 -2.24
C ASP A 452 -11.55 -2.34 -2.72
N VAL A 453 -12.66 -2.45 -1.96
CA VAL A 453 -13.89 -1.67 -2.20
C VAL A 453 -13.63 -0.17 -2.06
N LEU A 454 -12.80 0.26 -1.10
CA LEU A 454 -12.44 1.68 -0.94
C LEU A 454 -11.60 2.22 -2.10
N VAL A 455 -10.67 1.42 -2.62
CA VAL A 455 -9.89 1.79 -3.82
C VAL A 455 -10.81 1.89 -5.04
N GLN A 456 -11.70 0.92 -5.22
CA GLN A 456 -12.71 0.94 -6.28
C GLN A 456 -13.61 2.18 -6.17
N TYR A 457 -14.11 2.49 -4.98
CA TYR A 457 -14.92 3.70 -4.73
C TYR A 457 -14.19 4.98 -5.14
N LYS A 458 -12.90 5.12 -4.80
CA LYS A 458 -12.10 6.29 -5.21
C LYS A 458 -12.03 6.43 -6.73
N ILE A 459 -11.76 5.34 -7.45
CA ILE A 459 -11.65 5.37 -8.92
C ILE A 459 -13.03 5.65 -9.56
N MET A 460 -14.10 5.04 -9.07
CA MET A 460 -15.47 5.29 -9.55
C MET A 460 -15.91 6.72 -9.30
N ARG A 461 -15.62 7.26 -8.10
CA ARG A 461 -15.88 8.64 -7.73
C ARG A 461 -15.15 9.61 -8.65
N GLU A 462 -13.83 9.44 -8.85
CA GLU A 462 -13.04 10.27 -9.77
C GLU A 462 -13.63 10.22 -11.19
N THR A 463 -13.93 9.02 -11.69
CA THR A 463 -14.53 8.82 -13.02
C THR A 463 -15.87 9.54 -13.16
N LEU A 464 -16.76 9.41 -12.17
CA LEU A 464 -18.07 10.04 -12.19
C LEU A 464 -17.99 11.56 -12.08
N ILE A 465 -17.05 12.11 -11.30
CA ILE A 465 -16.80 13.55 -11.23
C ILE A 465 -16.36 14.09 -12.60
N TYR A 466 -15.43 13.41 -13.29
CA TYR A 466 -15.06 13.82 -14.65
C TYR A 466 -16.25 13.78 -15.61
N LEU A 467 -17.07 12.73 -15.56
CA LEU A 467 -18.30 12.63 -16.35
C LEU A 467 -19.30 13.75 -16.03
N ALA A 468 -19.42 14.14 -14.77
CA ALA A 468 -20.27 15.24 -14.34
C ALA A 468 -19.78 16.59 -14.90
N HIS A 469 -18.46 16.83 -14.95
CA HIS A 469 -17.92 18.02 -15.61
C HIS A 469 -18.16 18.02 -17.13
N LEU A 470 -18.05 16.86 -17.78
CA LEU A 470 -18.29 16.72 -19.22
C LEU A 470 -19.76 16.92 -19.61
N ASP A 471 -20.72 16.52 -18.77
CA ASP A 471 -22.14 16.83 -18.96
C ASP A 471 -22.90 16.71 -17.63
N HIS A 472 -23.02 17.82 -16.93
CA HIS A 472 -23.69 17.86 -15.63
C HIS A 472 -25.21 17.68 -15.78
N LYS A 473 -25.81 18.11 -16.90
CA LYS A 473 -27.26 18.04 -17.12
C LYS A 473 -27.71 16.60 -17.32
N ASP A 474 -26.97 15.85 -18.12
CA ASP A 474 -27.20 14.42 -18.31
C ASP A 474 -27.02 13.67 -16.99
N THR A 475 -25.97 14.00 -16.21
CA THR A 475 -25.73 13.41 -14.88
C THR A 475 -26.90 13.69 -13.91
N GLU A 476 -27.34 14.94 -13.82
CA GLU A 476 -28.49 15.36 -12.99
C GLU A 476 -29.78 14.63 -13.42
N THR A 477 -30.05 14.58 -14.72
CA THR A 477 -31.25 13.93 -15.28
C THR A 477 -31.27 12.45 -14.93
N LEU A 478 -30.18 11.73 -15.18
CA LEU A 478 -30.09 10.29 -14.89
C LEU A 478 -30.26 9.99 -13.40
N MET A 479 -29.64 10.77 -12.51
CA MET A 479 -29.79 10.59 -11.06
C MET A 479 -31.23 10.85 -10.59
N LEU A 480 -31.86 11.93 -11.07
CA LEU A 480 -33.23 12.28 -10.69
C LEU A 480 -34.28 11.32 -11.27
N GLU A 481 -34.11 10.85 -12.52
CA GLU A 481 -34.98 9.83 -13.11
C GLU A 481 -34.93 8.52 -12.31
N LYS A 482 -33.71 8.10 -11.91
CA LYS A 482 -33.51 6.91 -11.09
C LYS A 482 -34.13 7.07 -9.70
N LEU A 483 -33.98 8.24 -9.08
CA LEU A 483 -34.61 8.56 -7.78
C LEU A 483 -36.13 8.53 -7.88
N HIS A 484 -36.68 9.10 -8.96
CA HIS A 484 -38.13 9.10 -9.20
C HIS A 484 -38.68 7.69 -9.43
N ALA A 485 -37.90 6.81 -10.09
CA ALA A 485 -38.25 5.39 -10.24
C ALA A 485 -38.30 4.65 -8.88
N GLN A 486 -37.40 4.99 -7.94
CA GLN A 486 -37.45 4.46 -6.56
C GLN A 486 -38.71 4.95 -5.83
N LEU A 487 -39.03 6.24 -5.92
CA LEU A 487 -40.22 6.83 -5.28
C LEU A 487 -41.53 6.22 -5.75
N ASN A 488 -41.65 5.95 -7.05
CA ASN A 488 -42.86 5.37 -7.65
C ASN A 488 -42.95 3.85 -7.44
N GLY A 489 -41.97 3.23 -6.77
CA GLY A 489 -41.93 1.80 -6.47
C GLY A 489 -41.67 0.89 -7.67
N ARG A 490 -41.24 1.42 -8.84
CA ARG A 490 -41.01 0.61 -10.05
C ARG A 490 -39.79 -0.29 -9.90
N ASP A 491 -38.70 0.25 -9.34
CA ASP A 491 -37.41 -0.41 -9.23
C ASP A 491 -36.88 -0.42 -7.79
N TYR A 492 -37.76 -0.33 -6.79
CA TYR A 492 -37.32 -0.15 -5.40
C TYR A 492 -36.57 -1.39 -4.88
N THR A 493 -35.27 -1.24 -4.66
CA THR A 493 -34.44 -2.18 -3.90
C THR A 493 -33.41 -1.40 -3.07
N TRP A 494 -32.98 -1.96 -1.94
CA TRP A 494 -31.98 -1.32 -1.08
C TRP A 494 -30.68 -1.06 -1.82
N HIS A 495 -30.21 -2.06 -2.57
CA HIS A 495 -29.02 -1.94 -3.41
C HIS A 495 -29.13 -0.75 -4.39
N THR A 496 -30.26 -0.61 -5.08
CA THR A 496 -30.46 0.44 -6.07
C THR A 496 -30.50 1.84 -5.47
N LEU A 497 -31.15 1.99 -4.31
CA LEU A 497 -31.19 3.26 -3.60
C LEU A 497 -29.81 3.62 -3.04
N ASN A 498 -29.09 2.64 -2.49
CA ASN A 498 -27.75 2.80 -1.95
C ASN A 498 -26.78 3.30 -3.02
N THR A 499 -26.62 2.56 -4.13
CA THR A 499 -25.68 2.95 -5.19
C THR A 499 -26.00 4.31 -5.79
N LEU A 500 -27.29 4.64 -5.94
CA LEU A 500 -27.74 5.97 -6.34
C LEU A 500 -27.31 7.05 -5.34
N CYS A 501 -27.60 6.89 -4.04
CA CYS A 501 -27.27 7.90 -3.03
C CYS A 501 -25.75 8.03 -2.82
N TRP A 502 -25.01 6.93 -2.93
CA TRP A 502 -23.55 6.93 -2.94
C TRP A 502 -23.02 7.74 -4.12
N ALA A 503 -23.59 7.56 -5.31
CA ALA A 503 -23.26 8.33 -6.50
C ALA A 503 -23.61 9.82 -6.33
N ILE A 504 -24.80 10.14 -5.81
CA ILE A 504 -25.21 11.51 -5.49
C ILE A 504 -24.21 12.17 -4.54
N GLY A 505 -23.81 11.53 -3.44
CA GLY A 505 -22.83 12.10 -2.52
C GLY A 505 -21.42 12.21 -3.12
N SER A 506 -21.04 11.28 -4.00
CA SER A 506 -19.68 11.21 -4.57
C SER A 506 -19.31 12.40 -5.46
N ILE A 507 -20.30 13.02 -6.12
CA ILE A 507 -20.12 14.16 -7.05
C ILE A 507 -20.13 15.52 -6.36
N SER A 508 -20.12 15.57 -5.03
CA SER A 508 -20.10 16.84 -4.29
C SER A 508 -18.99 17.77 -4.75
N GLY A 509 -19.34 19.04 -5.03
CA GLY A 509 -18.42 20.07 -5.51
C GLY A 509 -18.13 20.02 -7.01
N SER A 510 -18.65 19.05 -7.78
CA SER A 510 -18.48 19.00 -9.24
C SER A 510 -19.45 19.92 -10.00
N MET A 511 -20.47 20.46 -9.32
CA MET A 511 -21.47 21.35 -9.89
C MET A 511 -21.25 22.80 -9.44
N GLN A 512 -21.70 23.74 -10.26
CA GLN A 512 -21.81 25.14 -9.83
C GLN A 512 -22.85 25.27 -8.71
N GLU A 513 -22.66 26.22 -7.80
CA GLU A 513 -23.46 26.39 -6.59
C GLU A 513 -24.97 26.46 -6.86
N ASP A 514 -25.42 27.29 -7.81
CA ASP A 514 -26.85 27.42 -8.16
C ASP A 514 -27.46 26.13 -8.74
N GLN A 515 -26.65 25.31 -9.41
CA GLN A 515 -27.08 24.04 -9.99
C GLN A 515 -27.16 22.98 -8.89
N GLU A 516 -26.11 22.88 -8.08
CA GLU A 516 -26.05 22.01 -6.90
C GLU A 516 -27.22 22.27 -5.96
N ASN A 517 -27.53 23.54 -5.68
CA ASN A 517 -28.65 23.93 -4.83
C ASN A 517 -29.99 23.40 -5.36
N ARG A 518 -30.28 23.54 -6.66
CA ARG A 518 -31.54 23.07 -7.27
C ARG A 518 -31.64 21.55 -7.27
N PHE A 519 -30.54 20.89 -7.59
CA PHE A 519 -30.43 19.44 -7.57
C PHE A 519 -30.69 18.86 -6.17
N LEU A 520 -29.99 19.38 -5.16
CA LEU A 520 -30.07 18.90 -3.78
C LEU A 520 -31.43 19.15 -3.12
N VAL A 521 -32.05 20.30 -3.37
CA VAL A 521 -33.42 20.58 -2.88
C VAL A 521 -34.39 19.52 -3.38
N THR A 522 -34.26 19.09 -4.65
CA THR A 522 -35.11 18.05 -5.23
C THR A 522 -34.75 16.69 -4.64
N ALA A 523 -33.48 16.30 -4.69
CA ALA A 523 -33.02 14.98 -4.25
C ALA A 523 -33.33 14.71 -2.77
N ILE A 524 -33.02 15.65 -1.87
CA ILE A 524 -33.21 15.41 -0.44
C ILE A 524 -34.69 15.46 -0.04
N ARG A 525 -35.49 16.36 -0.66
CA ARG A 525 -36.95 16.36 -0.44
C ARG A 525 -37.55 15.01 -0.83
N ASP A 526 -37.13 14.47 -1.96
CA ASP A 526 -37.60 13.18 -2.47
C ASP A 526 -37.15 12.02 -1.57
N LEU A 527 -35.91 12.03 -1.07
CA LEU A 527 -35.44 11.05 -0.08
C LEU A 527 -36.19 11.13 1.26
N LEU A 528 -36.48 12.35 1.76
CA LEU A 528 -37.28 12.55 2.97
C LEU A 528 -38.71 12.03 2.78
N ASN A 529 -39.34 12.33 1.64
CA ASN A 529 -40.66 11.79 1.29
C ASN A 529 -40.63 10.26 1.26
N LEU A 530 -39.59 9.65 0.66
CA LEU A 530 -39.42 8.20 0.66
C LEU A 530 -39.31 7.64 2.08
N CYS A 531 -38.56 8.31 2.97
CA CYS A 531 -38.41 7.94 4.37
C CYS A 531 -39.73 7.98 5.15
N GLU A 532 -40.62 8.92 4.83
CA GLU A 532 -41.94 9.04 5.45
C GLU A 532 -42.92 7.96 4.95
N ILE A 533 -42.87 7.62 3.67
CA ILE A 533 -43.76 6.62 3.04
C ILE A 533 -43.43 5.21 3.55
N MET A 534 -42.15 4.89 3.74
CA MET A 534 -41.71 3.55 4.14
C MET A 534 -42.02 3.27 5.61
N ARG A 535 -42.59 2.08 5.90
CA ARG A 535 -43.07 1.73 7.25
C ARG A 535 -42.15 0.79 8.02
N MET A 536 -41.38 -0.04 7.32
CA MET A 536 -40.51 -1.03 7.94
C MET A 536 -39.24 -0.38 8.50
N LYS A 537 -38.79 -0.84 9.68
CA LYS A 537 -37.63 -0.26 10.39
C LYS A 537 -36.36 -0.36 9.56
N ASP A 538 -36.08 -1.51 8.98
CA ASP A 538 -34.87 -1.75 8.18
C ASP A 538 -34.84 -0.84 6.95
N HIS A 539 -35.99 -0.64 6.30
CA HIS A 539 -36.12 0.29 5.17
C HIS A 539 -35.86 1.73 5.59
N LYS A 540 -36.34 2.14 6.77
CA LYS A 540 -36.06 3.48 7.32
C LYS A 540 -34.58 3.65 7.66
N ALA A 541 -33.94 2.63 8.21
CA ALA A 541 -32.51 2.66 8.51
C ALA A 541 -31.66 2.85 7.24
N VAL A 542 -31.98 2.13 6.16
CA VAL A 542 -31.32 2.26 4.85
C VAL A 542 -31.57 3.64 4.22
N ILE A 543 -32.78 4.18 4.31
CA ILE A 543 -33.06 5.52 3.77
C ILE A 543 -32.38 6.60 4.61
N ALA A 544 -32.40 6.46 5.94
CA ALA A 544 -31.72 7.37 6.85
C ALA A 544 -30.20 7.38 6.61
N SER A 545 -29.57 6.22 6.41
CA SER A 545 -28.15 6.15 6.09
C SER A 545 -27.82 6.88 4.79
N ASN A 546 -28.62 6.68 3.76
CA ASN A 546 -28.46 7.38 2.48
C ASN A 546 -28.64 8.90 2.61
N ILE A 547 -29.65 9.37 3.37
CA ILE A 547 -29.84 10.79 3.64
C ILE A 547 -28.63 11.35 4.40
N MET A 548 -28.21 10.69 5.48
CA MET A 548 -27.07 11.10 6.32
C MET A 548 -25.78 11.20 5.51
N TYR A 549 -25.51 10.21 4.66
CA TYR A 549 -24.38 10.24 3.74
C TYR A 549 -24.45 11.44 2.80
N VAL A 550 -25.57 11.61 2.06
CA VAL A 550 -25.73 12.70 1.10
C VAL A 550 -25.55 14.05 1.79
N VAL A 551 -26.31 14.36 2.86
CA VAL A 551 -26.19 15.67 3.54
C VAL A 551 -24.80 15.91 4.12
N GLY A 552 -24.13 14.87 4.60
CA GLY A 552 -22.75 14.94 5.10
C GLY A 552 -21.72 15.28 4.02
N GLN A 553 -21.99 14.99 2.75
CA GLN A 553 -21.10 15.36 1.63
C GLN A 553 -21.28 16.80 1.13
N TYR A 554 -22.38 17.50 1.46
CA TYR A 554 -22.72 18.81 0.90
C TYR A 554 -22.74 19.96 1.92
N PRO A 555 -21.62 20.28 2.60
CA PRO A 555 -21.58 21.35 3.59
C PRO A 555 -21.80 22.75 2.98
N ARG A 556 -21.38 22.98 1.74
CA ARG A 556 -21.61 24.26 1.02
C ARG A 556 -23.09 24.60 0.96
N PHE A 557 -23.92 23.66 0.52
CA PHE A 557 -25.38 23.78 0.51
C PHE A 557 -25.94 24.07 1.91
N LEU A 558 -25.50 23.31 2.93
CA LEU A 558 -25.99 23.47 4.30
C LEU A 558 -25.68 24.87 4.88
N ARG A 559 -24.52 25.45 4.58
CA ARG A 559 -24.13 26.80 5.06
C ARG A 559 -25.02 27.92 4.52
N LEU A 560 -25.58 27.74 3.32
CA LEU A 560 -26.45 28.72 2.65
C LEU A 560 -27.92 28.58 3.06
N HIS A 561 -28.31 27.41 3.55
CA HIS A 561 -29.71 27.08 3.84
C HIS A 561 -29.93 26.73 5.31
N TRP A 562 -29.89 27.74 6.20
CA TRP A 562 -30.02 27.54 7.66
C TRP A 562 -31.21 26.68 8.08
N LYS A 563 -32.42 26.95 7.56
CA LYS A 563 -33.62 26.16 7.90
C LYS A 563 -33.41 24.68 7.64
N PHE A 564 -32.74 24.38 6.53
CA PHE A 564 -32.43 23.01 6.13
C PHE A 564 -31.36 22.40 7.05
N LEU A 565 -30.29 23.12 7.34
CA LEU A 565 -29.26 22.71 8.30
C LEU A 565 -29.87 22.39 9.68
N LYS A 566 -30.73 23.27 10.21
CA LYS A 566 -31.43 23.04 11.48
C LYS A 566 -32.32 21.78 11.43
N THR A 567 -33.08 21.60 10.35
CA THR A 567 -33.92 20.39 10.15
C THR A 567 -33.08 19.12 10.12
N VAL A 568 -31.96 19.11 9.37
CA VAL A 568 -31.06 17.95 9.28
C VAL A 568 -30.48 17.64 10.66
N VAL A 569 -29.96 18.62 11.38
CA VAL A 569 -29.35 18.39 12.71
C VAL A 569 -30.38 17.86 13.72
N ASN A 570 -31.59 18.42 13.74
CA ASN A 570 -32.66 17.88 14.58
C ASN A 570 -33.02 16.44 14.21
N LYS A 571 -32.99 16.10 12.91
CA LYS A 571 -33.20 14.72 12.46
C LYS A 571 -32.06 13.78 12.88
N LEU A 572 -30.82 14.25 12.88
CA LEU A 572 -29.68 13.49 13.43
C LEU A 572 -29.89 13.21 14.92
N PHE A 573 -30.40 14.19 15.70
CA PHE A 573 -30.73 13.96 17.11
C PHE A 573 -31.85 12.93 17.28
N GLU A 574 -32.87 12.91 16.40
CA GLU A 574 -33.85 11.81 16.40
C GLU A 574 -33.20 10.45 16.12
N PHE A 575 -32.26 10.37 15.16
CA PHE A 575 -31.54 9.14 14.84
C PHE A 575 -30.57 8.69 15.94
N MET A 576 -30.09 9.60 16.78
CA MET A 576 -29.32 9.27 18.00
C MET A 576 -30.16 8.48 19.02
N HIS A 577 -31.50 8.50 18.92
CA HIS A 577 -32.41 7.69 19.73
C HIS A 577 -32.88 6.39 19.04
N GLU A 578 -32.46 6.12 17.81
CA GLU A 578 -32.86 4.92 17.09
C GLU A 578 -31.99 3.72 17.51
N THR A 579 -32.62 2.61 17.90
CA THR A 579 -31.89 1.44 18.43
C THR A 579 -31.40 0.49 17.33
N HIS A 580 -31.62 0.84 16.06
CA HIS A 580 -31.17 0.04 14.93
C HIS A 580 -29.63 0.05 14.83
N PRO A 581 -28.96 -1.11 14.68
CA PRO A 581 -27.51 -1.20 14.58
C PRO A 581 -26.92 -0.23 13.54
N GLY A 582 -25.87 0.51 13.93
CA GLY A 582 -25.11 1.42 13.07
C GLY A 582 -25.75 2.80 12.82
N VAL A 583 -27.06 2.98 13.08
CA VAL A 583 -27.75 4.26 12.82
C VAL A 583 -27.24 5.36 13.76
N GLN A 584 -27.08 5.09 15.05
CA GLN A 584 -26.58 6.07 16.02
C GLN A 584 -25.14 6.50 15.72
N ASP A 585 -24.26 5.55 15.35
CA ASP A 585 -22.88 5.85 14.97
C ASP A 585 -22.85 6.75 13.74
N MET A 586 -23.63 6.40 12.71
CA MET A 586 -23.70 7.20 11.49
C MET A 586 -24.29 8.59 11.75
N ALA A 587 -25.26 8.72 12.67
CA ALA A 587 -25.80 10.00 13.09
C ALA A 587 -24.74 10.86 13.81
N CYS A 588 -23.94 10.27 14.70
CA CYS A 588 -22.86 10.97 15.40
C CYS A 588 -21.73 11.38 14.44
N ASP A 589 -21.30 10.50 13.54
CA ASP A 589 -20.25 10.78 12.56
C ASP A 589 -20.69 11.86 11.55
N THR A 590 -21.95 11.80 11.10
CA THR A 590 -22.53 12.83 10.23
C THR A 590 -22.65 14.15 10.97
N PHE A 591 -23.06 14.12 12.24
CA PHE A 591 -23.13 15.32 13.08
C PHE A 591 -21.75 15.95 13.29
N LEU A 592 -20.71 15.15 13.54
CA LEU A 592 -19.33 15.62 13.64
C LEU A 592 -18.86 16.28 12.34
N LYS A 593 -19.08 15.63 11.19
CA LYS A 593 -18.72 16.17 9.87
C LYS A 593 -19.40 17.52 9.59
N ILE A 594 -20.71 17.60 9.86
CA ILE A 594 -21.47 18.86 9.71
C ILE A 594 -20.97 19.92 10.70
N SER A 595 -20.70 19.55 11.95
CA SER A 595 -20.20 20.46 12.98
C SER A 595 -18.85 21.06 12.60
N MET A 596 -17.93 20.25 12.07
CA MET A 596 -16.63 20.74 11.58
C MET A 596 -16.77 21.74 10.42
N LYS A 597 -17.66 21.46 9.47
CA LYS A 597 -17.79 22.23 8.22
C LYS A 597 -18.76 23.42 8.30
N CYS A 598 -19.66 23.43 9.28
CA CYS A 598 -20.69 24.45 9.48
C CYS A 598 -20.60 25.14 10.87
N LYS A 599 -19.52 24.92 11.64
CA LYS A 599 -19.31 25.39 13.03
C LYS A 599 -19.85 26.79 13.33
N ARG A 600 -19.50 27.79 12.51
CA ARG A 600 -19.85 29.20 12.72
C ARG A 600 -21.36 29.45 12.66
N LYS A 601 -22.10 28.69 11.85
CA LYS A 601 -23.56 28.84 11.72
C LYS A 601 -24.31 28.49 13.01
N PHE A 602 -23.72 27.67 13.88
CA PHE A 602 -24.34 27.24 15.13
C PHE A 602 -24.20 28.24 16.29
N VAL A 603 -23.18 29.09 16.26
CA VAL A 603 -22.87 30.06 17.33
C VAL A 603 -23.40 31.47 17.04
N ILE A 604 -23.68 31.80 15.78
CA ILE A 604 -24.30 33.09 15.42
C ILE A 604 -25.82 33.02 15.50
N LEU A 605 -26.46 34.17 15.75
CA LEU A 605 -27.92 34.29 15.67
C LEU A 605 -28.37 34.25 14.21
N GLN A 606 -29.18 33.27 13.86
CA GLN A 606 -29.66 33.05 12.49
C GLN A 606 -30.97 33.81 12.22
N VAL A 607 -31.23 34.13 10.95
CA VAL A 607 -32.41 34.89 10.55
C VAL A 607 -33.69 34.11 10.88
N GLY A 608 -34.56 34.68 11.70
CA GLY A 608 -35.81 34.06 12.13
C GLY A 608 -35.73 33.20 13.39
N GLU A 609 -34.54 33.10 14.00
CA GLU A 609 -34.34 32.45 15.30
C GLU A 609 -34.28 33.49 16.42
N ASN A 610 -34.52 33.06 17.67
CA ASN A 610 -34.47 33.93 18.85
C ASN A 610 -33.12 33.87 19.60
N GLU A 611 -32.38 32.79 19.43
CA GLU A 611 -31.07 32.55 20.06
C GLU A 611 -30.17 31.72 19.12
N PRO A 612 -28.85 31.74 19.31
CA PRO A 612 -27.95 30.80 18.63
C PRO A 612 -28.34 29.34 18.90
N PHE A 613 -28.16 28.46 17.91
CA PHE A 613 -28.55 27.05 18.05
C PHE A 613 -27.74 26.31 19.12
N VAL A 614 -26.48 26.70 19.35
CA VAL A 614 -25.67 26.14 20.43
C VAL A 614 -26.32 26.33 21.81
N ASP A 615 -27.06 27.42 22.02
CA ASP A 615 -27.79 27.66 23.27
C ASP A 615 -28.97 26.70 23.46
N GLU A 616 -29.72 26.44 22.38
CA GLU A 616 -30.80 25.45 22.32
C GLU A 616 -30.26 24.04 22.61
N LEU A 617 -29.16 23.66 21.93
CA LEU A 617 -28.48 22.38 22.08
C LEU A 617 -28.00 22.15 23.52
N LEU A 618 -27.26 23.10 24.09
CA LEU A 618 -26.71 22.98 25.45
C LEU A 618 -27.80 22.91 26.52
N ARG A 619 -29.00 23.45 26.26
CA ARG A 619 -30.16 23.33 27.17
C ARG A 619 -30.77 21.93 27.13
N GLY A 620 -30.80 21.30 25.96
CA GLY A 620 -31.33 19.94 25.73
C GLY A 620 -30.28 18.82 25.84
N LEU A 621 -29.04 19.13 26.22
CA LEU A 621 -27.89 18.22 26.13
C LEU A 621 -28.16 16.83 26.73
N SER A 622 -28.66 16.77 27.97
CA SER A 622 -28.91 15.51 28.67
C SER A 622 -29.97 14.64 27.98
N ASP A 623 -30.94 15.27 27.30
CA ASP A 623 -31.96 14.54 26.56
C ASP A 623 -31.37 13.98 25.27
N THR A 624 -30.59 14.77 24.52
CA THR A 624 -29.98 14.37 23.25
C THR A 624 -29.04 13.17 23.40
N ILE A 625 -28.19 13.14 24.44
CA ILE A 625 -27.17 12.10 24.58
C ILE A 625 -27.63 10.88 25.40
N ARG A 626 -28.89 10.85 25.87
CA ARG A 626 -29.38 9.86 26.86
C ARG A 626 -29.23 8.41 26.41
N ASP A 627 -29.51 8.15 25.15
CA ASP A 627 -29.60 6.79 24.60
C ASP A 627 -28.34 6.39 23.80
N LEU A 628 -27.30 7.24 23.84
CA LEU A 628 -26.03 7.02 23.16
C LEU A 628 -25.07 6.15 23.97
N GLU A 629 -24.29 5.32 23.27
CA GLU A 629 -23.17 4.59 23.84
C GLU A 629 -21.98 5.52 24.15
N PRO A 630 -21.07 5.13 25.05
CA PRO A 630 -20.02 6.05 25.49
C PRO A 630 -19.13 6.61 24.36
N HIS A 631 -18.77 5.81 23.35
CA HIS A 631 -17.96 6.32 22.23
C HIS A 631 -18.72 7.33 21.36
N GLN A 632 -20.04 7.16 21.20
CA GLN A 632 -20.91 8.12 20.52
C GLN A 632 -21.02 9.42 21.32
N VAL A 633 -21.11 9.33 22.65
CA VAL A 633 -21.07 10.51 23.52
C VAL A 633 -19.74 11.25 23.35
N HIS A 634 -18.60 10.56 23.28
CA HIS A 634 -17.31 11.25 23.07
C HIS A 634 -17.27 11.99 21.71
N SER A 635 -17.76 11.35 20.63
CA SER A 635 -17.88 11.98 19.29
C SER A 635 -18.83 13.19 19.30
N PHE A 636 -19.93 13.12 20.07
CA PHE A 636 -20.84 14.24 20.24
C PHE A 636 -20.16 15.43 20.93
N TYR A 637 -19.39 15.20 22.00
CA TYR A 637 -18.64 16.27 22.68
C TYR A 637 -17.58 16.90 21.78
N GLU A 638 -16.91 16.09 20.95
CA GLU A 638 -16.00 16.58 19.91
C GLU A 638 -16.72 17.52 18.94
N SER A 639 -17.88 17.10 18.45
CA SER A 639 -18.73 17.86 17.51
C SER A 639 -19.09 19.23 18.05
N VAL A 640 -19.62 19.28 19.29
CA VAL A 640 -19.99 20.54 19.94
C VAL A 640 -18.76 21.39 20.25
N GLY A 641 -17.62 20.77 20.57
CA GLY A 641 -16.34 21.46 20.77
C GLY A 641 -15.88 22.25 19.53
N HIS A 642 -16.08 21.72 18.32
CA HIS A 642 -15.82 22.46 17.08
C HIS A 642 -16.74 23.68 16.91
N MET A 643 -18.02 23.57 17.30
CA MET A 643 -18.95 24.69 17.28
C MET A 643 -18.49 25.79 18.25
N ILE A 644 -18.27 25.42 19.52
CA ILE A 644 -17.86 26.35 20.58
C ILE A 644 -16.51 27.02 20.23
N GLY A 645 -15.58 26.28 19.63
CA GLY A 645 -14.30 26.81 19.17
C GLY A 645 -14.43 27.93 18.13
N SER A 646 -15.55 28.01 17.41
CA SER A 646 -15.84 29.07 16.44
C SER A 646 -16.50 30.33 17.02
N GLU A 647 -16.85 30.34 18.31
CA GLU A 647 -17.35 31.54 18.99
C GLU A 647 -16.21 32.54 19.19
N LEU A 648 -16.42 33.77 18.69
CA LEU A 648 -15.43 34.83 18.72
C LEU A 648 -15.37 35.55 20.06
N ASN A 649 -16.46 35.55 20.84
CA ASN A 649 -16.50 36.16 22.16
C ASN A 649 -15.93 35.20 23.23
N PRO A 650 -14.77 35.50 23.85
CA PRO A 650 -14.14 34.60 24.81
C PRO A 650 -15.00 34.30 26.03
N ALA A 651 -15.79 35.26 26.52
CA ALA A 651 -16.63 35.08 27.71
C ALA A 651 -17.81 34.15 27.42
N LYS A 652 -18.45 34.28 26.25
CA LYS A 652 -19.50 33.35 25.81
C LYS A 652 -18.96 31.95 25.54
N ARG A 653 -17.80 31.88 24.88
CA ARG A 653 -17.11 30.62 24.64
C ARG A 653 -16.83 29.89 25.95
N GLU A 654 -16.34 30.60 26.97
CA GLU A 654 -16.13 30.03 28.30
C GLU A 654 -17.44 29.56 28.96
N GLU A 655 -18.52 30.35 28.86
CA GLU A 655 -19.85 29.94 29.33
C GLU A 655 -20.32 28.65 28.66
N TYR A 656 -20.17 28.54 27.34
CA TYR A 656 -20.53 27.34 26.59
C TYR A 656 -19.71 26.12 27.00
N VAL A 657 -18.40 26.27 27.21
CA VAL A 657 -17.55 25.18 27.73
C VAL A 657 -18.03 24.73 29.12
N GLN A 658 -18.34 25.67 30.01
CA GLN A 658 -18.83 25.36 31.35
C GLN A 658 -20.18 24.60 31.30
N ARG A 659 -21.09 25.00 30.42
CA ARG A 659 -22.39 24.33 30.23
C ARG A 659 -22.23 22.94 29.62
N LEU A 660 -21.38 22.79 28.60
CA LEU A 660 -21.10 21.49 27.98
C LEU A 660 -20.46 20.51 28.97
N MET A 661 -19.50 20.99 29.77
CA MET A 661 -18.77 20.16 30.74
C MET A 661 -19.48 20.01 32.09
N ALA A 662 -20.65 20.62 32.28
CA ALA A 662 -21.37 20.52 33.54
C ALA A 662 -21.70 19.07 33.94
N PRO A 663 -22.27 18.19 33.08
CA PRO A 663 -22.52 16.80 33.44
C PRO A 663 -21.27 16.00 33.85
N PRO A 664 -20.18 15.94 33.04
CA PRO A 664 -18.98 15.20 33.44
C PRO A 664 -18.27 15.82 34.64
N ASN A 665 -18.27 17.15 34.79
CA ASN A 665 -17.66 17.81 35.95
C ASN A 665 -18.43 17.52 37.25
N MET A 666 -19.77 17.51 37.21
CA MET A 666 -20.58 17.15 38.37
C MET A 666 -20.29 15.70 38.80
N GLN A 667 -20.23 14.76 37.84
CA GLN A 667 -19.91 13.37 38.13
C GLN A 667 -18.48 13.22 38.68
N TRP A 668 -17.50 13.91 38.08
CA TRP A 668 -16.11 13.94 38.55
C TRP A 668 -16.02 14.45 39.98
N GLN A 669 -16.65 15.59 40.29
CA GLN A 669 -16.66 16.19 41.63
C GLN A 669 -17.30 15.28 42.68
N GLN A 670 -18.39 14.58 42.31
CA GLN A 670 -19.02 13.59 43.20
C GLN A 670 -18.07 12.44 43.52
N ILE A 671 -17.41 11.87 42.50
CA ILE A 671 -16.43 10.79 42.68
C ILE A 671 -15.25 11.26 43.53
N MET A 672 -14.68 12.43 43.23
CA MET A 672 -13.53 12.97 43.98
C MET A 672 -13.90 13.30 45.43
N THR A 673 -15.11 13.81 45.69
CA THR A 673 -15.57 14.08 47.06
C THR A 673 -15.72 12.78 47.86
N GLN A 674 -16.26 11.72 47.24
CA GLN A 674 -16.33 10.39 47.87
C GLN A 674 -14.94 9.80 48.11
N ALA A 675 -14.02 9.93 47.15
CA ALA A 675 -12.66 9.44 47.25
C ALA A 675 -11.85 10.12 48.37
N ARG A 676 -12.07 11.42 48.61
CA ARG A 676 -11.48 12.16 49.74
C ARG A 676 -11.93 11.62 51.10
N GLN A 677 -13.12 11.03 51.18
CA GLN A 677 -13.63 10.38 52.40
C GLN A 677 -13.15 8.92 52.52
N ASN A 678 -13.14 8.18 51.41
CA ASN A 678 -12.71 6.80 51.35
C ASN A 678 -12.10 6.48 49.98
N SER A 679 -10.76 6.36 49.92
CA SER A 679 -10.03 6.04 48.68
C SER A 679 -10.36 4.66 48.11
N GLU A 680 -10.92 3.74 48.92
CA GLU A 680 -11.31 2.41 48.44
C GLU A 680 -12.45 2.46 47.40
N CYS A 681 -13.25 3.53 47.35
CA CYS A 681 -14.30 3.65 46.34
C CYS A 681 -13.71 3.65 44.91
N LEU A 682 -12.49 4.17 44.74
CA LEU A 682 -11.79 4.22 43.45
C LEU A 682 -11.31 2.84 42.96
N LYS A 683 -11.46 1.77 43.77
CA LYS A 683 -11.20 0.39 43.34
C LYS A 683 -12.41 -0.27 42.67
N ASN A 684 -13.60 0.33 42.77
CA ASN A 684 -14.81 -0.20 42.15
C ASN A 684 -14.73 -0.09 40.61
N GLN A 685 -14.91 -1.21 39.89
CA GLN A 685 -14.82 -1.26 38.44
C GLN A 685 -15.77 -0.29 37.72
N ASP A 686 -16.96 -0.04 38.25
CA ASP A 686 -17.92 0.89 37.65
C ASP A 686 -17.45 2.35 37.79
N ILE A 687 -16.84 2.68 38.93
CA ILE A 687 -16.22 4.01 39.15
C ILE A 687 -15.01 4.19 38.23
N ILE A 688 -14.19 3.15 38.05
CA ILE A 688 -13.03 3.21 37.14
C ILE A 688 -13.50 3.42 35.69
N LYS A 689 -14.57 2.73 35.25
CA LYS A 689 -15.18 2.96 33.92
C LYS A 689 -15.73 4.38 33.78
N ASN A 690 -16.43 4.90 34.79
CA ASN A 690 -16.94 6.27 34.77
C ASN A 690 -15.82 7.30 34.64
N ILE A 691 -14.73 7.12 35.41
CA ILE A 691 -13.53 7.96 35.30
C ILE A 691 -12.95 7.89 33.88
N LEU A 692 -12.83 6.70 33.30
CA LEU A 692 -12.33 6.52 31.94
C LEU A 692 -13.17 7.29 30.92
N HIS A 693 -14.50 7.22 31.01
CA HIS A 693 -15.40 7.92 30.10
C HIS A 693 -15.35 9.44 30.29
N ILE A 694 -15.28 9.94 31.53
CA ILE A 694 -15.11 11.38 31.80
C ILE A 694 -13.82 11.89 31.17
N LEU A 695 -12.71 11.17 31.32
CA LEU A 695 -11.43 11.55 30.73
C LEU A 695 -11.48 11.52 29.21
N LYS A 696 -12.09 10.51 28.60
CA LYS A 696 -12.28 10.46 27.13
C LYS A 696 -13.10 11.63 26.61
N SER A 697 -14.20 12.01 27.27
CA SER A 697 -14.96 13.21 26.88
C SER A 697 -14.12 14.48 26.97
N ASN A 698 -13.25 14.61 27.99
CA ASN A 698 -12.30 15.71 28.09
C ASN A 698 -11.28 15.69 26.94
N THR A 699 -10.73 14.52 26.58
CA THR A 699 -9.77 14.37 25.50
C THR A 699 -10.37 14.78 24.15
N HIS A 700 -11.57 14.29 23.83
CA HIS A 700 -12.28 14.62 22.60
C HIS A 700 -12.65 16.10 22.52
N LEU A 701 -13.13 16.70 23.61
CA LEU A 701 -13.39 18.14 23.66
C LEU A 701 -12.11 18.97 23.51
N CYS A 702 -11.02 18.58 24.18
CA CYS A 702 -9.74 19.25 24.07
C CYS A 702 -9.20 19.22 22.63
N MET A 703 -9.38 18.09 21.95
CA MET A 703 -8.94 17.91 20.57
C MET A 703 -9.66 18.86 19.60
N SER A 704 -10.96 19.07 19.76
CA SER A 704 -11.75 19.92 18.87
C SER A 704 -11.78 21.41 19.25
N LEU A 705 -11.70 21.73 20.54
CA LEU A 705 -11.79 23.10 21.07
C LEU A 705 -10.44 23.84 21.02
N GLY A 706 -9.34 23.15 21.33
CA GLY A 706 -7.99 23.73 21.40
C GLY A 706 -7.72 24.56 22.65
N GLN A 707 -6.96 25.65 22.51
CA GLN A 707 -6.52 26.55 23.59
C GLN A 707 -7.60 26.97 24.61
N PRO A 708 -8.88 27.24 24.24
CA PRO A 708 -9.93 27.60 25.21
C PRO A 708 -10.23 26.51 26.25
N PHE A 709 -9.76 25.27 26.04
CA PHE A 709 -9.86 24.18 27.02
C PHE A 709 -9.01 24.43 28.29
N GLN A 710 -8.09 25.40 28.29
CA GLN A 710 -7.16 25.67 29.40
C GLN A 710 -7.85 25.79 30.77
N ASN A 711 -9.01 26.47 30.86
CA ASN A 711 -9.70 26.65 32.15
C ASN A 711 -10.25 25.32 32.68
N GLN A 712 -10.80 24.49 31.79
CA GLN A 712 -11.26 23.14 32.14
C GLN A 712 -10.09 22.25 32.56
N MET A 713 -8.97 22.28 31.82
CA MET A 713 -7.77 21.53 32.16
C MET A 713 -7.25 21.94 33.55
N SER A 714 -7.11 23.24 33.80
CA SER A 714 -6.64 23.78 35.08
C SER A 714 -7.53 23.36 36.25
N ALA A 715 -8.84 23.25 36.04
CA ALA A 715 -9.79 22.84 37.08
C ALA A 715 -9.66 21.37 37.50
N ILE A 716 -9.27 20.48 36.60
CA ILE A 716 -9.19 19.03 36.87
C ILE A 716 -7.76 18.50 37.05
N TYR A 717 -6.74 19.25 36.62
CA TYR A 717 -5.37 18.75 36.46
C TYR A 717 -4.78 18.08 37.71
N ALA A 718 -4.89 18.73 38.87
CA ALA A 718 -4.35 18.19 40.12
C ALA A 718 -5.04 16.87 40.54
N ASP A 719 -6.37 16.80 40.43
CA ASP A 719 -7.12 15.58 40.74
C ASP A 719 -6.79 14.47 39.72
N VAL A 720 -6.62 14.81 38.44
CA VAL A 720 -6.24 13.87 37.37
C VAL A 720 -4.86 13.24 37.66
N LEU A 721 -3.86 14.03 38.08
CA LEU A 721 -2.55 13.51 38.47
C LEU A 721 -2.61 12.62 39.72
N ASN A 722 -3.47 12.95 40.69
CA ASN A 722 -3.69 12.11 41.87
C ASN A 722 -4.33 10.76 41.52
N VAL A 723 -5.31 10.76 40.61
CA VAL A 723 -5.92 9.52 40.09
C VAL A 723 -4.87 8.67 39.36
N TYR A 724 -4.04 9.28 38.51
CA TYR A 724 -2.94 8.58 37.83
C TYR A 724 -2.01 7.90 38.83
N LYS A 725 -1.55 8.65 39.85
CA LYS A 725 -0.64 8.15 40.87
C LYS A 725 -1.25 6.97 41.64
N LEU A 726 -2.48 7.13 42.14
CA LEU A 726 -3.17 6.06 42.87
C LEU A 726 -3.33 4.80 42.02
N TYR A 727 -3.78 4.93 40.77
CA TYR A 727 -3.97 3.77 39.90
C TYR A 727 -2.66 3.12 39.50
N SER A 728 -1.57 3.87 39.39
CA SER A 728 -0.25 3.28 39.20
C SER A 728 0.19 2.45 40.39
N GLU A 729 0.02 2.97 41.61
CA GLU A 729 0.32 2.24 42.84
C GLU A 729 -0.51 0.94 42.94
N LEU A 730 -1.80 0.98 42.59
CA LEU A 730 -2.67 -0.20 42.56
C LEU A 730 -2.27 -1.23 41.49
N VAL A 731 -1.85 -0.78 40.31
CA VAL A 731 -1.32 -1.67 39.26
C VAL A 731 -0.06 -2.37 39.77
N SER A 732 0.88 -1.64 40.35
CA SER A 732 2.13 -2.19 40.87
C SER A 732 1.90 -3.14 42.05
N GLN A 733 0.99 -2.81 42.97
CA GLN A 733 0.58 -3.73 44.03
C GLN A 733 -0.06 -5.01 43.49
N SER A 734 -0.94 -4.87 42.49
CA SER A 734 -1.64 -6.01 41.88
C SER A 734 -0.66 -6.94 41.15
N ILE A 735 0.34 -6.40 40.46
CA ILE A 735 1.36 -7.21 39.77
C ILE A 735 2.36 -7.81 40.76
N ALA A 736 2.72 -7.11 41.84
CA ALA A 736 3.61 -7.66 42.85
C ALA A 736 2.97 -8.80 43.66
N GLN A 737 1.66 -8.74 43.89
CA GLN A 737 0.92 -9.76 44.66
C GLN A 737 0.38 -10.89 43.79
N GLY A 738 -0.02 -10.60 42.55
CA GLY A 738 -0.50 -11.60 41.61
C GLY A 738 0.65 -12.26 40.86
N GLY A 739 0.57 -13.56 40.61
CA GLY A 739 1.59 -14.29 39.85
C GLY A 739 1.77 -13.80 38.39
N PRO A 740 2.42 -14.57 37.50
CA PRO A 740 2.86 -14.11 36.18
C PRO A 740 1.77 -13.59 35.23
N TYR A 741 0.48 -13.79 35.53
CA TYR A 741 -0.66 -13.33 34.74
C TYR A 741 -1.38 -12.10 35.31
N ALA A 742 -0.89 -11.53 36.41
CA ALA A 742 -1.54 -10.40 37.09
C ALA A 742 -1.66 -9.15 36.20
N SER A 743 -0.63 -8.87 35.39
CA SER A 743 -0.60 -7.78 34.41
C SER A 743 -1.68 -7.91 33.33
N LYS A 744 -2.18 -9.13 33.09
CA LYS A 744 -3.21 -9.45 32.09
C LYS A 744 -4.63 -9.50 32.69
N SER A 745 -4.79 -9.30 34.00
CA SER A 745 -6.10 -9.29 34.65
C SER A 745 -6.99 -8.13 34.15
N SER A 746 -8.31 -8.33 34.17
CA SER A 746 -9.28 -7.32 33.71
C SER A 746 -9.19 -6.02 34.49
N LEU A 747 -8.98 -6.09 35.81
CA LEU A 747 -8.82 -4.93 36.68
C LEU A 747 -7.56 -4.14 36.33
N VAL A 748 -6.40 -4.80 36.19
CA VAL A 748 -5.15 -4.12 35.82
C VAL A 748 -5.25 -3.48 34.44
N LYS A 749 -5.86 -4.17 33.46
CA LYS A 749 -6.13 -3.59 32.14
C LYS A 749 -6.99 -2.33 32.24
N LEU A 750 -8.05 -2.34 33.04
CA LEU A 750 -8.94 -1.20 33.21
C LEU A 750 -8.25 -0.01 33.91
N LEU A 751 -7.46 -0.26 34.96
CA LEU A 751 -6.66 0.78 35.63
C LEU A 751 -5.63 1.40 34.66
N ARG A 752 -4.96 0.57 33.86
CA ARG A 752 -4.04 1.05 32.82
C ARG A 752 -4.74 1.85 31.72
N SER A 753 -5.96 1.47 31.32
CA SER A 753 -6.76 2.27 30.37
C SER A 753 -6.99 3.69 30.88
N VAL A 754 -7.28 3.86 32.18
CA VAL A 754 -7.40 5.20 32.79
C VAL A 754 -6.06 5.93 32.78
N LYS A 755 -4.97 5.28 33.21
CA LYS A 755 -3.63 5.89 33.17
C LYS A 755 -3.25 6.39 31.77
N ARG A 756 -3.49 5.56 30.73
CA ARG A 756 -3.21 5.91 29.34
C ARG A 756 -4.09 7.06 28.87
N GLU A 757 -5.36 7.09 29.24
CA GLU A 757 -6.25 8.21 28.90
C GLU A 757 -5.85 9.51 29.58
N VAL A 758 -5.36 9.46 30.83
CA VAL A 758 -4.77 10.65 31.48
C VAL A 758 -3.58 11.18 30.68
N LEU A 759 -2.65 10.31 30.31
CA LEU A 759 -1.48 10.71 29.51
C LEU A 759 -1.91 11.29 28.16
N ARG A 760 -2.89 10.66 27.50
CA ARG A 760 -3.46 11.14 26.24
C ARG A 760 -4.14 12.50 26.37
N LEU A 761 -4.90 12.74 27.43
CA LEU A 761 -5.52 14.03 27.70
C LEU A 761 -4.47 15.14 27.85
N ILE A 762 -3.41 14.87 28.62
CA ILE A 762 -2.31 15.83 28.81
C ILE A 762 -1.57 16.05 27.48
N GLU A 763 -1.27 14.98 26.74
CA GLU A 763 -0.60 15.03 25.43
C GLU A 763 -1.41 15.88 24.43
N THR A 764 -2.71 15.59 24.26
CA THR A 764 -3.63 16.37 23.42
C THR A 764 -3.69 17.84 23.85
N PHE A 765 -3.71 18.13 25.16
CA PHE A 765 -3.71 19.50 25.65
C PHE A 765 -2.41 20.23 25.29
N VAL A 766 -1.26 19.59 25.48
CA VAL A 766 0.06 20.17 25.14
C VAL A 766 0.15 20.51 23.66
N GLU A 767 -0.26 19.59 22.79
CA GLU A 767 -0.25 19.82 21.33
C GLU A 767 -1.11 21.03 20.94
N ARG A 768 -2.26 21.18 21.59
CA ARG A 768 -3.28 22.19 21.29
C ARG A 768 -3.14 23.51 22.08
N CYS A 769 -2.23 23.59 23.04
CA CYS A 769 -2.04 24.79 23.87
C CYS A 769 -1.20 25.84 23.12
N ASP A 770 -1.58 27.10 23.15
CA ASP A 770 -0.83 28.17 22.47
C ASP A 770 0.25 28.83 23.36
N ASP A 771 0.31 28.46 24.65
CA ASP A 771 1.25 29.00 25.63
C ASP A 771 2.26 27.94 26.11
N PRO A 772 3.44 27.84 25.47
CA PRO A 772 4.50 26.93 25.90
C PRO A 772 5.02 27.19 27.31
N HIS A 773 4.92 28.44 27.80
CA HIS A 773 5.43 28.81 29.12
C HIS A 773 4.55 28.24 30.24
N LEU A 774 3.23 28.25 30.04
CA LEU A 774 2.28 27.55 30.91
C LEU A 774 2.66 26.06 31.04
N VAL A 775 2.92 25.39 29.92
CA VAL A 775 3.30 23.98 29.89
C VAL A 775 4.61 23.77 30.66
N ALA A 776 5.66 24.52 30.32
CA ALA A 776 6.99 24.36 30.89
C ALA A 776 7.07 24.67 32.39
N GLN A 777 6.41 25.75 32.84
CA GLN A 777 6.59 26.25 34.21
C GLN A 777 5.53 25.79 35.19
N GLN A 778 4.32 25.47 34.73
CA GLN A 778 3.22 25.08 35.62
C GLN A 778 2.87 23.60 35.54
N LEU A 779 2.83 23.02 34.33
CA LEU A 779 2.41 21.64 34.14
C LEU A 779 3.56 20.65 34.33
N VAL A 780 4.67 20.81 33.60
CA VAL A 780 5.82 19.89 33.65
C VAL A 780 6.32 19.63 35.08
N PRO A 781 6.49 20.64 35.95
CA PRO A 781 6.97 20.41 37.31
C PRO A 781 6.04 19.53 38.16
N GLN A 782 4.74 19.58 37.91
CA GLN A 782 3.76 18.75 38.63
C GLN A 782 3.78 17.28 38.15
N MET A 783 4.39 16.98 37.00
CA MET A 783 4.49 15.63 36.43
C MET A 783 5.73 14.86 36.90
N TYR A 784 6.74 15.53 37.49
CA TYR A 784 8.01 14.88 37.84
C TYR A 784 7.87 13.67 38.75
N ASP A 785 7.15 13.77 39.87
CA ASP A 785 6.93 12.60 40.73
C ASP A 785 5.78 11.70 40.25
N PRO A 786 4.57 12.22 39.93
CA PRO A 786 3.42 11.38 39.63
C PRO A 786 3.56 10.57 38.34
N ILE A 787 4.31 11.06 37.34
CA ILE A 787 4.45 10.41 36.02
C ILE A 787 5.89 9.91 35.82
N LEU A 788 6.89 10.79 35.83
CA LEU A 788 8.29 10.39 35.55
C LEU A 788 8.87 9.50 36.66
N GLY A 789 8.72 9.92 37.92
CA GLY A 789 9.18 9.16 39.07
C GLY A 789 8.47 7.81 39.17
N ASP A 790 7.17 7.77 38.88
CA ASP A 790 6.39 6.55 38.79
C ASP A 790 6.92 5.60 37.70
N TYR A 791 7.16 6.10 36.49
CA TYR A 791 7.73 5.31 35.39
C TYR A 791 9.07 4.68 35.76
N ALA A 792 9.97 5.45 36.37
CA ALA A 792 11.29 4.99 36.79
C ALA A 792 11.23 3.85 37.82
N ARG A 793 10.35 4.00 38.84
CA ARG A 793 10.20 3.04 39.95
C ARG A 793 9.43 1.77 39.56
N ASN A 794 8.61 1.83 38.53
CA ASN A 794 7.78 0.69 38.13
C ASN A 794 8.57 -0.41 37.44
N ILE A 795 8.07 -1.64 37.56
CA ILE A 795 8.59 -2.81 36.84
C ILE A 795 8.27 -2.71 35.34
N PRO A 796 9.03 -3.36 34.45
CA PRO A 796 8.86 -3.27 32.99
C PRO A 796 7.40 -3.41 32.51
N ASP A 797 6.67 -4.42 33.00
CA ASP A 797 5.28 -4.68 32.58
C ASP A 797 4.27 -3.61 33.01
N ALA A 798 4.61 -2.81 34.03
CA ALA A 798 3.79 -1.74 34.58
C ALA A 798 4.10 -0.36 33.99
N ARG A 799 5.18 -0.23 33.22
CA ARG A 799 5.54 1.02 32.53
C ARG A 799 4.65 1.22 31.31
N ASP A 800 4.03 2.39 31.21
CA ASP A 800 3.18 2.77 30.08
C ASP A 800 4.00 3.57 29.05
N ALA A 801 4.01 3.13 27.79
CA ALA A 801 4.82 3.71 26.73
C ALA A 801 4.40 5.17 26.41
N GLU A 802 3.13 5.51 26.68
CA GLU A 802 2.55 6.85 26.53
C GLU A 802 3.30 7.93 27.33
N VAL A 803 4.05 7.56 28.38
CA VAL A 803 4.90 8.54 29.08
C VAL A 803 5.97 9.09 28.14
N LEU A 804 6.54 8.24 27.27
CA LEU A 804 7.58 8.64 26.33
C LEU A 804 7.01 9.55 25.22
N SER A 805 5.82 9.25 24.69
CA SER A 805 5.16 10.10 23.69
C SER A 805 4.74 11.45 24.28
N LEU A 806 4.24 11.48 25.52
CA LEU A 806 3.90 12.72 26.22
C LEU A 806 5.12 13.65 26.32
N PHE A 807 6.27 13.15 26.78
CA PHE A 807 7.47 13.97 26.89
C PHE A 807 8.06 14.36 25.52
N ALA A 808 7.90 13.53 24.50
CA ALA A 808 8.21 13.90 23.12
C ALA A 808 7.34 15.08 22.64
N ALA A 809 6.02 15.02 22.85
CA ALA A 809 5.08 16.08 22.51
C ALA A 809 5.38 17.39 23.26
N ILE A 810 5.71 17.31 24.56
CA ILE A 810 6.13 18.47 25.37
C ILE A 810 7.40 19.10 24.79
N ILE A 811 8.40 18.30 24.42
CA ILE A 811 9.66 18.82 23.85
C ILE A 811 9.41 19.46 22.49
N ASN A 812 8.60 18.85 21.63
CA ASN A 812 8.25 19.44 20.32
C ASN A 812 7.47 20.75 20.46
N LYS A 813 6.70 20.91 21.55
CA LYS A 813 5.90 22.12 21.79
C LYS A 813 6.67 23.26 22.46
N VAL A 814 7.47 22.93 23.46
CA VAL A 814 8.20 23.90 24.31
C VAL A 814 9.61 24.20 23.77
N GLU A 815 10.14 23.28 22.97
CA GLU A 815 11.44 23.37 22.31
C GLU A 815 12.60 23.67 23.26
N GLY A 816 13.48 24.60 22.92
CA GLY A 816 14.73 24.87 23.62
C GLY A 816 14.56 25.23 25.10
N ALA A 817 13.38 25.67 25.55
CA ALA A 817 13.13 25.91 26.97
C ALA A 817 13.08 24.62 27.82
N MET A 818 12.96 23.44 27.19
CA MET A 818 13.08 22.15 27.88
C MET A 818 14.53 21.68 28.06
N THR A 819 15.53 22.35 27.48
CA THR A 819 16.93 21.89 27.47
C THR A 819 17.45 21.56 28.86
N ASP A 820 17.17 22.41 29.85
CA ASP A 820 17.64 22.25 31.23
C ASP A 820 16.92 21.12 32.00
N GLU A 821 15.79 20.66 31.46
CA GLU A 821 14.95 19.61 32.05
C GLU A 821 15.22 18.22 31.46
N ILE A 822 15.89 18.14 30.30
CA ILE A 822 16.26 16.87 29.63
C ILE A 822 17.03 15.91 30.54
N PRO A 823 18.03 16.34 31.35
CA PRO A 823 18.74 15.42 32.23
C PRO A 823 17.81 14.68 33.21
N LYS A 824 16.83 15.38 33.80
CA LYS A 824 15.86 14.77 34.73
C LYS A 824 14.94 13.78 34.02
N ILE A 825 14.57 14.05 32.77
CA ILE A 825 13.78 13.14 31.95
C ILE A 825 14.60 11.88 31.66
N PHE A 826 15.86 12.03 31.22
CA PHE A 826 16.74 10.91 30.89
C PHE A 826 17.05 10.03 32.11
N ASP A 827 17.29 10.63 33.29
CA ASP A 827 17.48 9.89 34.53
C ASP A 827 16.28 8.98 34.86
N ALA A 828 15.07 9.40 34.51
CA ALA A 828 13.85 8.64 34.78
C ALA A 828 13.56 7.55 33.74
N VAL A 829 13.80 7.81 32.45
CA VAL A 829 13.30 6.96 31.36
C VAL A 829 14.38 6.27 30.53
N PHE A 830 15.61 6.81 30.46
CA PHE A 830 16.56 6.36 29.44
C PHE A 830 17.04 4.92 29.65
N GLU A 831 17.79 4.67 30.73
CA GLU A 831 18.42 3.38 30.99
C GLU A 831 17.39 2.27 31.26
N CYS A 832 16.32 2.64 31.97
CA CYS A 832 15.29 1.70 32.38
C CYS A 832 14.45 1.21 31.18
N THR A 833 14.20 2.07 30.17
CA THR A 833 13.54 1.67 28.92
C THR A 833 14.50 0.97 27.97
N LEU A 834 15.75 1.45 27.86
CA LEU A 834 16.76 0.82 27.00
C LEU A 834 16.94 -0.66 27.36
N SER A 835 17.07 -0.96 28.66
CA SER A 835 17.16 -2.34 29.15
C SER A 835 15.93 -3.21 28.90
N MET A 836 14.76 -2.62 28.62
CA MET A 836 13.55 -3.35 28.22
C MET A 836 13.63 -3.72 26.74
N ILE A 837 13.95 -2.75 25.89
CA ILE A 837 13.81 -2.89 24.44
C ILE A 837 14.96 -3.65 23.79
N THR A 838 16.17 -3.63 24.36
CA THR A 838 17.34 -4.28 23.74
C THR A 838 17.48 -5.77 24.05
N LYS A 839 16.55 -6.38 24.81
CA LYS A 839 16.61 -7.81 25.17
C LYS A 839 16.30 -8.73 23.99
N ASN A 840 15.34 -8.34 23.15
CA ASN A 840 14.90 -9.06 21.96
C ASN A 840 14.17 -8.09 21.02
N PHE A 841 13.75 -8.57 19.84
CA PHE A 841 13.04 -7.78 18.83
C PHE A 841 11.49 -7.90 18.91
N GLU A 842 10.94 -8.61 19.90
CA GLU A 842 9.50 -8.91 19.99
C GLU A 842 8.79 -8.12 21.11
N ASP A 843 9.35 -8.06 22.31
CA ASP A 843 8.70 -7.48 23.50
C ASP A 843 8.65 -5.94 23.52
N PHE A 844 7.56 -5.34 24.01
CA PHE A 844 7.41 -3.89 24.17
C PHE A 844 7.55 -3.07 22.87
N PRO A 845 6.81 -3.39 21.78
CA PRO A 845 6.88 -2.66 20.51
C PRO A 845 6.52 -1.16 20.67
N ASP A 846 5.51 -0.83 21.46
CA ASP A 846 5.12 0.56 21.72
C ASP A 846 6.23 1.37 22.41
N HIS A 847 6.94 0.76 23.37
CA HIS A 847 8.06 1.40 24.06
C HIS A 847 9.22 1.67 23.12
N ARG A 848 9.52 0.76 22.17
CA ARG A 848 10.56 0.96 21.16
C ARG A 848 10.30 2.21 20.35
N LEU A 849 9.14 2.26 19.70
CA LEU A 849 8.80 3.36 18.80
C LEU A 849 8.80 4.70 19.55
N LYS A 850 8.13 4.75 20.71
CA LYS A 850 8.03 6.00 21.50
C LYS A 850 9.36 6.42 22.15
N PHE A 851 10.26 5.48 22.44
CA PHE A 851 11.61 5.79 22.92
C PHE A 851 12.44 6.50 21.85
N PHE A 852 12.45 5.99 20.62
CA PHE A 852 13.17 6.65 19.52
C PHE A 852 12.52 7.98 19.11
N LEU A 853 11.19 8.08 19.17
CA LEU A 853 10.46 9.35 18.99
C LEU A 853 10.89 10.41 20.01
N LEU A 854 11.05 10.01 21.29
CA LEU A 854 11.55 10.89 22.34
C LEU A 854 12.98 11.36 22.04
N LEU A 855 13.89 10.44 21.69
CA LEU A 855 15.28 10.78 21.33
C LEU A 855 15.36 11.71 20.12
N ARG A 856 14.48 11.51 19.13
CA ARG A 856 14.38 12.39 17.96
C ARG A 856 13.88 13.78 18.30
N SER A 857 12.86 13.88 19.14
CA SER A 857 12.35 15.17 19.64
C SER A 857 13.44 15.93 20.40
N VAL A 858 14.20 15.24 21.26
CA VAL A 858 15.37 15.83 21.95
C VAL A 858 16.45 16.29 20.97
N THR A 859 16.74 15.49 19.94
CA THR A 859 17.74 15.82 18.91
C THR A 859 17.36 17.08 18.15
N ASN A 860 16.10 17.20 17.75
CA ASN A 860 15.63 18.29 16.90
C ASN A 860 15.46 19.61 17.66
N HIS A 861 15.06 19.58 18.93
CA HIS A 861 14.70 20.80 19.65
C HIS A 861 15.61 21.11 20.86
N CYS A 862 16.33 20.12 21.39
CA CYS A 862 17.15 20.22 22.60
C CYS A 862 18.58 19.68 22.39
N PHE A 863 19.15 19.82 21.19
CA PHE A 863 20.47 19.28 20.82
C PHE A 863 21.59 19.60 21.84
N ARG A 864 21.57 20.79 22.45
CA ARG A 864 22.55 21.18 23.48
C ARG A 864 22.57 20.24 24.68
N ALA A 865 21.43 19.68 25.07
CA ALA A 865 21.35 18.70 26.15
C ALA A 865 22.05 17.39 25.79
N LEU A 866 21.97 16.95 24.52
CA LEU A 866 22.66 15.74 24.05
C LEU A 866 24.18 15.90 24.10
N VAL A 867 24.69 17.07 23.72
CA VAL A 867 26.13 17.31 23.71
C VAL A 867 26.70 17.53 25.11
N ALA A 868 25.86 17.97 26.06
CA ALA A 868 26.22 18.05 27.47
C ALA A 868 26.33 16.66 28.15
N LEU A 869 25.87 15.58 27.50
CA LEU A 869 26.00 14.23 28.03
C LEU A 869 27.46 13.76 28.06
N SER A 870 27.77 12.88 29.00
CA SER A 870 29.08 12.22 29.01
C SER A 870 29.28 11.39 27.73
N PRO A 871 30.53 11.20 27.25
CA PRO A 871 30.81 10.38 26.07
C PRO A 871 30.25 8.95 26.14
N ALA A 872 30.19 8.35 27.34
CA ALA A 872 29.61 7.02 27.55
C ALA A 872 28.10 6.98 27.27
N HIS A 873 27.35 7.97 27.77
CA HIS A 873 25.92 8.10 27.49
C HIS A 873 25.65 8.38 26.00
N LEU A 874 26.45 9.25 25.37
CA LEU A 874 26.31 9.50 23.93
C LEU A 874 26.55 8.22 23.11
N LYS A 875 27.55 7.40 23.50
CA LYS A 875 27.78 6.10 22.87
C LYS A 875 26.57 5.18 23.02
N LEU A 876 25.95 5.10 24.20
CA LEU A 876 24.75 4.29 24.41
C LEU A 876 23.58 4.74 23.51
N ILE A 877 23.41 6.04 23.29
CA ILE A 877 22.41 6.58 22.35
C ILE A 877 22.70 6.07 20.93
N ILE A 878 23.93 6.20 20.45
CA ILE A 878 24.31 5.72 19.11
C ILE A 878 24.15 4.21 18.98
N ASP A 879 24.58 3.43 19.97
CA ASP A 879 24.42 1.97 19.98
C ASP A 879 22.92 1.58 19.96
N SER A 880 22.05 2.35 20.64
CA SER A 880 20.58 2.15 20.60
C SER A 880 19.97 2.48 19.23
N ILE A 881 20.49 3.51 18.53
CA ILE A 881 20.06 3.87 17.18
C ILE A 881 20.46 2.79 16.18
N ILE A 882 21.66 2.22 16.31
CA ILE A 882 22.11 1.08 15.51
C ILE A 882 21.20 -0.12 15.70
N TRP A 883 20.84 -0.40 16.95
CA TRP A 883 19.88 -1.45 17.26
C TRP A 883 18.51 -1.19 16.61
N ALA A 884 18.05 0.07 16.59
CA ALA A 884 16.77 0.47 15.99
C ALA A 884 16.73 0.22 14.48
N PHE A 885 17.73 0.67 13.71
CA PHE A 885 17.70 0.49 12.26
C PHE A 885 18.03 -0.94 11.80
N ARG A 886 18.57 -1.79 12.69
CA ARG A 886 18.69 -3.24 12.46
C ARG A 886 17.38 -4.00 12.76
N HIS A 887 16.35 -3.34 13.26
CA HIS A 887 15.09 -3.97 13.63
C HIS A 887 14.32 -4.49 12.40
N THR A 888 13.58 -5.58 12.56
CA THR A 888 12.76 -6.18 11.48
C THR A 888 11.46 -5.41 11.24
N GLU A 889 10.89 -4.82 12.30
CA GLU A 889 9.74 -3.91 12.21
C GLU A 889 10.11 -2.58 11.52
N ARG A 890 9.49 -2.33 10.36
CA ARG A 890 9.74 -1.16 9.51
C ARG A 890 9.67 0.18 10.25
N ASN A 891 8.65 0.38 11.09
CA ASN A 891 8.44 1.66 11.78
C ASN A 891 9.61 2.01 12.71
N VAL A 892 10.13 1.04 13.46
CA VAL A 892 11.26 1.23 14.38
C VAL A 892 12.54 1.48 13.58
N ALA A 893 12.74 0.73 12.49
CA ALA A 893 13.92 0.90 11.65
C ALA A 893 13.96 2.26 10.95
N ASP A 894 12.84 2.68 10.34
CA ASP A 894 12.71 3.99 9.69
C ASP A 894 12.89 5.13 10.71
N GLU A 895 12.33 5.02 11.92
CA GLU A 895 12.50 6.03 12.97
C GLU A 895 13.96 6.13 13.43
N GLY A 896 14.65 5.00 13.60
CA GLY A 896 16.08 4.95 13.92
C GLY A 896 16.97 5.59 12.85
N LEU A 897 16.68 5.31 11.56
CA LEU A 897 17.41 5.90 10.44
C LEU A 897 17.18 7.41 10.31
N ASN A 898 15.94 7.88 10.49
CA ASN A 898 15.62 9.31 10.50
C ASN A 898 16.34 10.03 11.65
N LEU A 899 16.29 9.46 12.86
CA LEU A 899 17.00 9.97 14.03
C LEU A 899 18.51 10.08 13.76
N LEU A 900 19.13 9.04 13.21
CA LEU A 900 20.55 9.07 12.86
C LEU A 900 20.87 10.20 11.87
N LEU A 901 20.09 10.31 10.80
CA LEU A 901 20.31 11.31 9.76
C LEU A 901 20.18 12.75 10.29
N GLU A 902 19.16 13.00 11.11
CA GLU A 902 18.94 14.30 11.76
C GLU A 902 20.07 14.62 12.75
N MET A 903 20.42 13.66 13.61
CA MET A 903 21.50 13.80 14.59
C MET A 903 22.83 14.12 13.92
N MET A 904 23.17 13.42 12.83
CA MET A 904 24.37 13.70 12.04
C MET A 904 24.36 15.14 11.54
N LYS A 905 23.28 15.62 10.90
CA LYS A 905 23.19 17.00 10.40
C LYS A 905 23.42 18.04 11.50
N TYR A 906 22.89 17.84 12.71
CA TYR A 906 23.14 18.76 13.82
C TYR A 906 24.60 18.74 14.28
N PHE A 907 25.22 17.57 14.41
CA PHE A 907 26.64 17.47 14.78
C PHE A 907 27.54 18.12 13.72
N GLN A 908 27.21 18.00 12.43
CA GLN A 908 27.95 18.62 11.32
C GLN A 908 28.02 20.14 11.41
N LEU A 909 26.91 20.76 11.84
CA LEU A 909 26.81 22.20 12.01
C LEU A 909 27.37 22.68 13.37
N SER A 910 27.80 21.77 14.24
CA SER A 910 28.26 22.07 15.60
C SER A 910 29.79 22.09 15.73
N GLU A 911 30.29 22.68 16.82
CA GLU A 911 31.72 22.64 17.18
C GLU A 911 32.24 21.23 17.50
N TYR A 912 31.34 20.27 17.73
CA TYR A 912 31.65 18.87 18.06
C TYR A 912 31.74 17.97 16.83
N CYS A 913 31.64 18.52 15.62
CA CYS A 913 31.71 17.78 14.36
C CYS A 913 32.90 16.82 14.30
N ASN A 914 34.11 17.32 14.60
CA ASN A 914 35.33 16.51 14.59
C ASN A 914 35.26 15.35 15.59
N GLN A 915 34.91 15.63 16.85
CA GLN A 915 34.87 14.61 17.91
C GLN A 915 33.85 13.51 17.61
N PHE A 916 32.67 13.89 17.09
CA PHE A 916 31.61 12.96 16.73
C PHE A 916 32.04 12.01 15.61
N HIS A 917 32.55 12.55 14.49
CA HIS A 917 32.93 11.72 13.36
C HIS A 917 34.20 10.88 13.63
N GLN A 918 35.16 11.36 14.43
CA GLN A 918 36.29 10.53 14.85
C GLN A 918 35.84 9.30 15.67
N SER A 919 34.75 9.42 16.42
CA SER A 919 34.25 8.33 17.28
C SER A 919 33.34 7.36 16.54
N PHE A 920 32.49 7.86 15.63
CA PHE A 920 31.35 7.08 15.12
C PHE A 920 31.31 6.91 13.60
N TYR A 921 32.08 7.67 12.80
CA TYR A 921 31.98 7.66 11.33
C TYR A 921 32.13 6.25 10.71
N LEU A 922 33.21 5.55 11.07
CA LEU A 922 33.53 4.23 10.48
C LEU A 922 32.52 3.16 10.91
N MET A 923 32.07 3.22 12.16
CA MET A 923 31.02 2.33 12.67
C MET A 923 29.71 2.58 11.92
N THR A 924 29.25 3.83 11.82
CA THR A 924 28.02 4.16 11.10
C THR A 924 28.09 3.72 9.64
N MET A 925 29.22 3.91 8.96
CA MET A 925 29.41 3.43 7.58
C MET A 925 29.26 1.91 7.48
N SER A 926 29.97 1.16 8.34
CA SER A 926 29.93 -0.31 8.35
C SER A 926 28.52 -0.83 8.62
N GLU A 927 27.84 -0.23 9.58
CA GLU A 927 26.50 -0.62 10.02
C GLU A 927 25.45 -0.39 8.93
N ILE A 928 25.48 0.78 8.28
CA ILE A 928 24.54 1.08 7.18
C ILE A 928 24.79 0.18 5.98
N PHE A 929 26.05 -0.12 5.63
CA PHE A 929 26.32 -1.11 4.58
C PHE A 929 25.81 -2.50 4.94
N ALA A 930 26.03 -2.96 6.17
CA ALA A 930 25.55 -4.27 6.62
C ALA A 930 24.03 -4.41 6.48
N VAL A 931 23.27 -3.43 7.00
CA VAL A 931 21.80 -3.42 6.96
C VAL A 931 21.26 -3.22 5.55
N MET A 932 21.87 -2.34 4.76
CA MET A 932 21.47 -2.12 3.36
C MET A 932 21.69 -3.38 2.50
N THR A 933 22.65 -4.22 2.86
CA THR A 933 22.92 -5.50 2.17
C THR A 933 22.14 -6.68 2.74
N ASP A 934 21.34 -6.47 3.77
CA ASP A 934 20.41 -7.46 4.30
C ASP A 934 19.08 -7.44 3.53
N GLY A 935 18.62 -8.61 3.07
CA GLY A 935 17.36 -8.77 2.37
C GLY A 935 16.12 -8.37 3.19
N PHE A 936 16.23 -8.27 4.52
CA PHE A 936 15.14 -7.88 5.41
C PHE A 936 14.89 -6.36 5.48
N HIS A 937 15.90 -5.51 5.24
CA HIS A 937 15.79 -4.04 5.46
C HIS A 937 15.64 -3.24 4.16
N LYS A 938 15.15 -3.89 3.11
CA LYS A 938 14.86 -3.28 1.79
C LYS A 938 14.05 -1.98 1.87
N PRO A 939 12.96 -1.87 2.68
CA PRO A 939 12.15 -0.65 2.71
C PRO A 939 12.94 0.61 3.16
N GLY A 940 14.00 0.44 3.95
CA GLY A 940 14.85 1.52 4.46
C GLY A 940 15.86 2.07 3.44
N PHE A 941 15.94 1.53 2.22
CA PHE A 941 16.99 1.84 1.23
C PHE A 941 17.18 3.35 0.97
N LYS A 942 16.08 4.11 0.90
CA LYS A 942 16.15 5.56 0.69
C LYS A 942 16.94 6.26 1.80
N LEU A 943 16.68 5.88 3.06
CA LEU A 943 17.34 6.46 4.22
C LEU A 943 18.79 5.96 4.35
N HIS A 944 19.06 4.68 4.05
CA HIS A 944 20.43 4.16 3.94
C HIS A 944 21.27 4.97 2.93
N ALA A 945 20.72 5.21 1.74
CA ALA A 945 21.38 5.98 0.70
C ALA A 945 21.62 7.43 1.11
N LEU A 946 20.67 8.08 1.80
CA LEU A 946 20.82 9.44 2.33
C LEU A 946 21.93 9.54 3.38
N ILE A 947 22.01 8.56 4.30
CA ILE A 947 23.03 8.53 5.34
C ILE A 947 24.41 8.30 4.73
N LEU A 948 24.55 7.33 3.81
CA LEU A 948 25.80 7.09 3.08
C LEU A 948 26.20 8.32 2.26
N GLN A 949 25.28 8.93 1.52
CA GLN A 949 25.56 10.15 0.77
C GLN A 949 26.09 11.26 1.69
N ASN A 950 25.47 11.44 2.86
CA ASN A 950 25.90 12.42 3.84
C ASN A 950 27.31 12.12 4.38
N LEU A 951 27.64 10.85 4.68
CA LEU A 951 28.99 10.43 5.08
C LEU A 951 30.03 10.70 4.00
N PHE A 952 29.73 10.40 2.74
CA PHE A 952 30.65 10.63 1.62
C PHE A 952 30.86 12.14 1.40
N ALA A 953 29.79 12.94 1.46
CA ALA A 953 29.86 14.39 1.33
C ALA A 953 30.73 15.04 2.43
N ILE A 954 30.54 14.66 3.70
CA ILE A 954 31.31 15.28 4.77
C ILE A 954 32.80 14.92 4.77
N SER A 955 33.19 13.78 4.20
CA SER A 955 34.60 13.39 4.10
C SER A 955 35.46 14.34 3.25
N GLU A 956 34.82 15.16 2.40
CA GLU A 956 35.45 16.24 1.61
C GLU A 956 35.16 17.64 2.14
N SER A 957 34.35 17.78 3.21
CA SER A 957 33.97 19.07 3.76
C SER A 957 35.10 19.67 4.59
N ASP A 958 35.30 20.98 4.46
CA ASP A 958 36.22 21.76 5.31
C ASP A 958 35.81 21.77 6.80
N GLN A 959 34.56 21.40 7.11
CA GLN A 959 34.08 21.28 8.50
C GLN A 959 34.71 20.10 9.25
N LEU A 960 35.08 19.03 8.55
CA LEU A 960 35.72 17.84 9.13
C LEU A 960 37.23 17.90 8.90
N SER A 961 37.91 18.67 9.74
CA SER A 961 39.35 18.90 9.66
C SER A 961 40.19 17.86 10.41
N ALA A 962 39.60 17.19 11.40
CA ALA A 962 40.31 16.17 12.16
C ALA A 962 40.43 14.85 11.35
N PRO A 963 41.58 14.15 11.42
CA PRO A 963 41.77 12.89 10.71
C PRO A 963 40.85 11.80 11.26
N LEU A 964 40.22 11.04 10.36
CA LEU A 964 39.33 9.91 10.67
C LEU A 964 40.08 8.60 10.97
N TRP A 965 41.38 8.52 10.67
CA TRP A 965 42.21 7.37 10.98
C TRP A 965 42.92 7.53 12.32
N ASP A 966 43.36 6.42 12.90
CA ASP A 966 44.20 6.44 14.09
C ASP A 966 45.60 7.00 13.76
N VAL A 967 45.79 8.27 14.13
CA VAL A 967 47.04 9.01 13.95
C VAL A 967 48.18 8.40 14.76
N ALA A 968 47.90 7.76 15.90
CA ALA A 968 48.93 7.18 16.75
C ALA A 968 49.58 5.96 16.08
N THR A 969 48.82 5.18 15.31
CA THR A 969 49.32 3.99 14.62
C THR A 969 49.81 4.27 13.20
N LYS A 970 49.09 5.11 12.43
CA LYS A 970 49.42 5.35 11.00
C LYS A 970 50.20 6.64 10.73
N GLY A 971 50.21 7.59 11.67
CA GLY A 971 50.80 8.92 11.50
C GLY A 971 49.85 9.93 10.87
N ALA A 972 50.09 11.22 11.14
CA ALA A 972 49.18 12.31 10.73
C ALA A 972 49.17 12.57 9.21
N SER A 973 50.20 12.13 8.48
CA SER A 973 50.32 12.29 7.02
C SER A 973 50.13 10.99 6.26
N ALA A 974 49.50 9.98 6.88
CA ALA A 974 49.25 8.67 6.24
C ALA A 974 48.37 8.79 4.99
N TYR A 975 47.45 9.75 5.00
CA TYR A 975 46.51 10.03 3.93
C TYR A 975 46.51 11.51 3.57
N PRO A 976 46.31 11.87 2.29
CA PRO A 976 46.27 13.26 1.86
C PRO A 976 44.99 13.99 2.29
N SER A 977 43.89 13.26 2.52
CA SER A 977 42.61 13.80 2.97
C SER A 977 41.75 12.71 3.63
N ASN A 978 40.72 13.12 4.36
CA ASN A 978 39.70 12.21 4.90
C ASN A 978 39.01 11.43 3.78
N ALA A 979 38.69 12.07 2.65
CA ALA A 979 38.12 11.41 1.48
C ALA A 979 38.98 10.26 0.94
N ALA A 980 40.31 10.45 0.85
CA ALA A 980 41.21 9.39 0.39
C ALA A 980 41.25 8.19 1.35
N PHE A 981 41.21 8.43 2.66
CA PHE A 981 41.10 7.37 3.66
C PHE A 981 39.76 6.63 3.56
N VAL A 982 38.65 7.36 3.42
CA VAL A 982 37.30 6.76 3.31
C VAL A 982 37.17 5.92 2.05
N GLN A 983 37.73 6.35 0.91
CA GLN A 983 37.77 5.55 -0.32
C GLN A 983 38.46 4.20 -0.10
N GLU A 984 39.65 4.20 0.50
CA GLU A 984 40.37 2.96 0.78
C GLU A 984 39.62 2.08 1.79
N HIS A 985 39.13 2.66 2.88
CA HIS A 985 38.43 1.92 3.93
C HIS A 985 37.13 1.30 3.42
N CYS A 986 36.32 2.05 2.67
CA CYS A 986 35.08 1.56 2.07
C CYS A 986 35.36 0.41 1.09
N ALA A 987 36.40 0.54 0.25
CA ALA A 987 36.78 -0.53 -0.67
C ALA A 987 37.22 -1.80 0.07
N GLN A 988 38.00 -1.67 1.16
CA GLN A 988 38.42 -2.80 2.00
C GLN A 988 37.22 -3.47 2.69
N LEU A 989 36.29 -2.67 3.24
CA LEU A 989 35.06 -3.16 3.85
C LEU A 989 34.25 -4.00 2.85
N LEU A 990 33.98 -3.44 1.68
CA LEU A 990 33.18 -4.13 0.64
C LEU A 990 33.89 -5.37 0.08
N CYS A 991 35.21 -5.35 -0.10
CA CYS A 991 35.97 -6.54 -0.51
C CYS A 991 35.89 -7.67 0.53
N THR A 992 35.86 -7.31 1.82
CA THR A 992 35.79 -8.28 2.92
C THR A 992 34.38 -8.86 3.03
N SER A 993 33.36 -8.02 2.90
CA SER A 993 31.94 -8.44 2.97
C SER A 993 31.50 -9.22 1.73
N PHE A 994 32.08 -8.92 0.55
CA PHE A 994 31.72 -9.53 -0.73
C PHE A 994 32.95 -10.14 -1.42
N PRO A 995 33.48 -11.28 -0.92
CA PRO A 995 34.67 -11.92 -1.50
C PRO A 995 34.45 -12.40 -2.94
N ASN A 996 33.20 -12.51 -3.38
CA ASN A 996 32.82 -12.90 -4.74
C ASN A 996 32.97 -11.76 -5.76
N MET A 997 33.16 -10.51 -5.31
CA MET A 997 33.33 -9.35 -6.19
C MET A 997 34.81 -9.05 -6.42
N PRO A 998 35.28 -8.91 -7.67
CA PRO A 998 36.66 -8.54 -7.96
C PRO A 998 37.05 -7.20 -7.30
N PRO A 999 38.23 -7.08 -6.68
CA PRO A 999 38.66 -5.84 -6.04
C PRO A 999 38.64 -4.60 -6.95
N THR A 1000 38.87 -4.78 -8.25
CA THR A 1000 38.79 -3.71 -9.26
C THR A 1000 37.37 -3.19 -9.47
N GLU A 1001 36.37 -4.06 -9.39
CA GLU A 1001 34.96 -3.67 -9.49
C GLU A 1001 34.52 -2.89 -8.25
N VAL A 1002 34.92 -3.37 -7.06
CA VAL A 1002 34.69 -2.66 -5.79
C VAL A 1002 35.30 -1.26 -5.81
N GLN A 1003 36.54 -1.11 -6.28
CA GLN A 1003 37.19 0.20 -6.40
C GLN A 1003 36.44 1.14 -7.35
N THR A 1004 35.99 0.62 -8.49
CA THR A 1004 35.21 1.39 -9.48
C THR A 1004 33.89 1.86 -8.89
N LEU A 1005 33.22 0.99 -8.13
CA LEU A 1005 31.99 1.30 -7.44
C LEU A 1005 32.16 2.43 -6.41
N VAL A 1006 33.16 2.33 -5.53
CA VAL A 1006 33.43 3.34 -4.50
C VAL A 1006 33.74 4.69 -5.15
N LEU A 1007 34.53 4.70 -6.23
CA LEU A 1007 34.78 5.91 -7.02
C LEU A 1007 33.50 6.49 -7.61
N GLY A 1008 32.62 5.64 -8.15
CA GLY A 1008 31.30 6.03 -8.65
C GLY A 1008 30.46 6.71 -7.56
N MET A 1009 30.40 6.14 -6.36
CA MET A 1009 29.68 6.75 -5.23
C MET A 1009 30.22 8.16 -4.88
N PHE A 1010 31.55 8.36 -4.90
CA PHE A 1010 32.17 9.67 -4.67
C PHE A 1010 31.89 10.71 -5.78
N GLN A 1011 31.75 10.27 -7.03
CA GLN A 1011 31.40 11.13 -8.16
C GLN A 1011 29.92 11.56 -8.10
N CYS A 1012 29.04 10.63 -7.71
CA CYS A 1012 27.61 10.84 -7.64
C CYS A 1012 27.14 11.52 -6.33
N LYS A 1013 28.02 11.78 -5.35
CA LYS A 1013 27.62 12.21 -3.99
C LYS A 1013 26.76 13.48 -3.94
N ASN A 1014 26.82 14.37 -4.94
CA ASN A 1014 26.01 15.59 -5.01
C ASN A 1014 24.64 15.38 -5.70
N ASP A 1015 24.42 14.23 -6.32
CA ASP A 1015 23.16 13.86 -6.98
C ASP A 1015 22.60 12.59 -6.34
N LEU A 1016 21.58 12.75 -5.50
CA LEU A 1016 20.95 11.64 -4.79
C LEU A 1016 20.34 10.61 -5.74
N ALA A 1017 19.84 11.01 -6.92
CA ALA A 1017 19.26 10.08 -7.87
C ALA A 1017 20.35 9.19 -8.49
N ALA A 1018 21.46 9.79 -8.92
CA ALA A 1018 22.62 9.07 -9.43
C ALA A 1018 23.24 8.16 -8.35
N PHE A 1019 23.41 8.67 -7.12
CA PHE A 1019 23.97 7.92 -6.00
C PHE A 1019 23.15 6.68 -5.65
N LYS A 1020 21.81 6.82 -5.59
CA LYS A 1020 20.89 5.68 -5.41
C LYS A 1020 20.99 4.68 -6.55
N SER A 1021 21.11 5.13 -7.80
CA SER A 1021 21.27 4.22 -8.95
C SER A 1021 22.54 3.38 -8.80
N THR A 1022 23.67 4.01 -8.50
CA THR A 1022 24.94 3.31 -8.26
C THR A 1022 24.84 2.29 -7.12
N LEU A 1023 24.17 2.64 -6.02
CA LEU A 1023 23.94 1.72 -4.91
C LEU A 1023 23.01 0.54 -5.28
N ARG A 1024 21.96 0.79 -6.07
CA ARG A 1024 21.08 -0.29 -6.57
C ARG A 1024 21.84 -1.26 -7.46
N ASP A 1025 22.65 -0.76 -8.37
CA ASP A 1025 23.46 -1.59 -9.26
C ASP A 1025 24.41 -2.48 -8.45
N PHE A 1026 25.01 -1.94 -7.39
CA PHE A 1026 25.81 -2.71 -6.44
C PHE A 1026 25.00 -3.83 -5.75
N LEU A 1027 23.84 -3.51 -5.18
CA LEU A 1027 23.00 -4.49 -4.48
C LEU A 1027 22.47 -5.61 -5.40
N VAL A 1028 22.24 -5.29 -6.67
CA VAL A 1028 21.88 -6.30 -7.69
C VAL A 1028 23.11 -7.15 -8.06
N GLN A 1029 24.30 -6.55 -8.19
CA GLN A 1029 25.54 -7.26 -8.49
C GLN A 1029 25.93 -8.26 -7.38
N THR A 1030 25.64 -7.96 -6.11
CA THR A 1030 25.86 -8.90 -4.99
C THR A 1030 24.89 -10.09 -5.02
N LYS A 1031 23.90 -10.11 -5.92
CA LYS A 1031 22.82 -11.12 -6.06
C LYS A 1031 21.95 -11.29 -4.82
N GLN A 1032 22.00 -10.35 -3.88
CA GLN A 1032 21.15 -10.35 -2.68
C GLN A 1032 19.81 -9.63 -2.93
N PHE A 1033 19.72 -8.77 -3.95
CA PHE A 1033 18.56 -7.92 -4.20
C PHE A 1033 18.12 -7.93 -5.66
N SER A 1034 16.84 -7.59 -5.86
CA SER A 1034 16.23 -7.43 -7.17
C SER A 1034 15.89 -5.96 -7.47
N SER A 1035 15.94 -5.53 -8.73
CA SER A 1035 15.58 -4.17 -9.14
C SER A 1035 14.11 -3.79 -8.86
N VAL A 1036 13.22 -4.78 -8.72
CA VAL A 1036 11.80 -4.59 -8.35
C VAL A 1036 11.67 -4.12 -6.90
N ASP A 1037 12.63 -4.47 -6.03
CA ASP A 1037 12.63 -4.10 -4.62
C ASP A 1037 12.74 -2.57 -4.38
N PHE A 1038 12.98 -1.77 -5.43
CA PHE A 1038 13.15 -0.31 -5.34
C PHE A 1038 12.03 0.52 -5.99
N ALA A 1039 10.91 -0.10 -6.41
CA ALA A 1039 9.83 0.56 -7.16
C ALA A 1039 8.94 1.50 -6.33
N GLU A 1040 8.93 1.37 -5.00
CA GLU A 1040 8.04 2.13 -4.08
C GLU A 1040 8.29 3.65 -4.12
N GLU A 1041 9.54 4.08 -4.35
CA GLU A 1041 9.89 5.51 -4.40
C GLU A 1041 9.36 6.20 -5.66
N GLU A 1042 9.43 5.52 -6.81
CA GLU A 1042 8.89 6.04 -8.07
C GLU A 1042 7.36 6.14 -8.00
N GLN A 1043 6.72 5.12 -7.42
CA GLN A 1043 5.27 5.12 -7.17
C GLN A 1043 4.85 6.28 -6.26
N SER A 1044 5.60 6.56 -5.19
CA SER A 1044 5.33 7.68 -4.27
C SER A 1044 5.43 9.04 -4.96
N ARG A 1045 6.43 9.24 -5.83
CA ARG A 1045 6.59 10.48 -6.60
C ARG A 1045 5.43 10.68 -7.59
N LEU A 1046 5.05 9.62 -8.31
CA LEU A 1046 3.93 9.65 -9.24
C LEU A 1046 2.60 9.90 -8.51
N ALA A 1047 2.42 9.34 -7.31
CA ALA A 1047 1.27 9.60 -6.46
C ALA A 1047 1.18 11.08 -6.02
N ALA A 1048 2.30 11.69 -5.62
CA ALA A 1048 2.34 13.11 -5.25
C ALA A 1048 1.98 14.03 -6.44
N GLN A 1049 2.50 13.73 -7.63
CA GLN A 1049 2.14 14.47 -8.86
C GLN A 1049 0.67 14.27 -9.23
N ARG A 1050 0.14 13.05 -9.09
CA ARG A 1050 -1.29 12.77 -9.28
C ARG A 1050 -2.15 13.58 -8.32
N GLN A 1051 -1.77 13.64 -7.04
CA GLN A 1051 -2.51 14.38 -6.02
C GLN A 1051 -2.58 15.88 -6.34
N ALA A 1052 -1.46 16.48 -6.76
CA ALA A 1052 -1.41 17.88 -7.17
C ALA A 1052 -2.30 18.17 -8.39
N ARG A 1053 -2.40 17.24 -9.35
CA ARG A 1053 -3.30 17.37 -10.50
C ARG A 1053 -4.77 17.29 -10.09
N LEU A 1054 -5.11 16.37 -9.19
CA LEU A 1054 -6.49 16.17 -8.71
C LEU A 1054 -6.99 17.37 -7.90
N SER A 1055 -6.13 18.03 -7.12
CA SER A 1055 -6.52 19.23 -6.35
C SER A 1055 -6.96 20.43 -7.19
N ALA A 1056 -6.62 20.48 -8.49
CA ALA A 1056 -7.01 21.56 -9.39
C ALA A 1056 -8.43 21.42 -9.96
N ILE A 1057 -9.11 20.28 -9.74
CA ILE A 1057 -10.41 19.99 -10.33
C ILE A 1057 -11.49 20.01 -9.23
N PRO A 1058 -12.52 20.86 -9.33
CA PRO A 1058 -13.61 20.91 -8.35
C PRO A 1058 -14.23 19.54 -8.09
N GLY A 1059 -14.52 19.23 -6.83
CA GLY A 1059 -15.08 17.95 -6.39
C GLY A 1059 -14.10 16.78 -6.32
N MET A 1060 -12.90 16.82 -6.91
CA MET A 1060 -11.94 15.69 -6.85
C MET A 1060 -11.34 15.47 -5.46
N VAL A 1061 -11.03 16.56 -4.76
CA VAL A 1061 -10.65 16.52 -3.35
C VAL A 1061 -11.89 16.82 -2.52
N GLN A 1062 -12.16 16.02 -1.48
CA GLN A 1062 -13.10 16.42 -0.44
C GLN A 1062 -12.47 17.63 0.28
N ASN A 1063 -12.74 18.85 -0.20
CA ASN A 1063 -12.01 20.04 0.19
C ASN A 1063 -11.99 20.24 1.72
N ALA A 1064 -10.78 20.17 2.29
CA ALA A 1064 -10.47 20.79 3.57
C ALA A 1064 -10.45 22.33 3.45
N ALA A 1065 -10.17 22.86 2.24
CA ALA A 1065 -10.07 24.29 1.93
C ALA A 1065 -11.39 25.07 2.11
N ASP A 1066 -12.56 24.44 1.96
CA ASP A 1066 -13.88 25.04 2.24
C ASP A 1066 -14.14 25.29 3.76
N MET A 1067 -13.13 25.17 4.62
CA MET A 1067 -13.20 25.47 6.05
C MET A 1067 -12.93 26.96 6.37
N ASP A 1068 -12.30 27.70 5.46
CA ASP A 1068 -11.79 29.06 5.72
C ASP A 1068 -12.48 30.17 4.91
N ASP A 1069 -13.46 29.85 4.05
CA ASP A 1069 -14.21 30.86 3.26
C ASP A 1069 -15.12 31.79 4.09
N ASP A 1070 -15.15 31.64 5.42
CA ASP A 1070 -15.89 32.52 6.33
C ASP A 1070 -15.03 33.72 6.82
N GLU A 1071 -13.80 33.94 6.33
CA GLU A 1071 -12.94 35.08 6.71
C GLU A 1071 -13.17 36.40 5.92
N GLU A 1072 -14.19 36.49 5.06
CA GLU A 1072 -14.66 37.79 4.50
C GLU A 1072 -15.78 38.46 5.31
#